data_AF-A0A8T4X700-F1
#
_entry.id   AF-A0A8T4X700-F1
#
_cell.length_a   1.000
_cell.length_b   1.000
_cell.length_c   1.000
_cell.angle_alpha   90.00
_cell.angle_beta   90.00
_cell.angle_gamma   90.00
#
_symmetry.space_group_name_H-M   'P 1'
#
loop_
_entity.id
_entity.type
_entity.pdbx_description
1 polymer ?
#
loop_
_entity_poly.entity_id
_entity_poly.type
_entity_poly.pdbx_seq_one_letter_code
_entity_poly.pdbx_strand_id
1 'polypeptide(L)'
;MKQYQILGFLFLIASIGIFQTSVFAVEDNDNDGVANNVDQCPNLQEDYTGAIDGCPSAFVPWYDADYDGIPDHIDTCPSVRETYNKYQDEDGCPDLSPSTDKAVADTDGDGIIDNIDSCPTQPETFNGVDDKDGCPDNISSKDTDRDGISDSLDSCPLIQETYNKFQDEDGCPDVAISTATDYKFPDADGDGIDDRWDSCLTEQENFNGYLDWDGCPDVPGTTAGNLPDADYDSIPDSIDQCPQERENFNRFQDEDGCPDVIDYKIISDVDGDGIFDHNDLCPFNPETYNKFQDQDGCPDNIADDKSTADTDGDGIIDRLDLCPTQPETFNGFQDKDGCPDKSILTNDIDNDGIADHLDSCPLIQETYNRFQDEDGCPDVAISTATDYKFPDADEDGIDDRWDSCLTEQENFNGYLDWDGCPDVPGTTAGKLADYDYDGIPDAVDDCPKVAERYNGFQDEDGCPDGIDLKSGGDSDKDGIPDEIDHCPLIKETYNRYLDSDGCPDYVADDKSTADTDGDGITDSLDLCPTQPETFNNYQDKDGCPDKFTSTLDTDGDGIPNTIDECPSNPETYNRFQDEDGCPDVAISTATDYKFPDADGDGIDDRWDSCLTEQENFNGYLDWDGCPDVPGAESTISNRADSDGDGYSDSVDSCPTAPETWNKYNDSDGCPDTAPEQQRFVHDDDLDGIINDEDLCPLKSEDYIGIIDGCPEQ
;
A
#
# COMPACT_ATOMS: atom_id res chain seq x y z
N MET A 1 63.64 14.14 -43.63
CA MET A 1 64.86 13.39 -44.06
C MET A 1 65.32 12.55 -42.86
N LYS A 2 65.34 11.20 -42.96
CA LYS A 2 66.52 10.30 -42.98
C LYS A 2 67.34 10.21 -41.66
N GLN A 3 67.96 9.11 -41.17
CA GLN A 3 68.05 7.60 -41.33
C GLN A 3 69.08 7.10 -40.24
N TYR A 4 69.40 5.86 -39.80
CA TYR A 4 69.20 4.39 -40.01
C TYR A 4 69.93 3.66 -38.79
N GLN A 5 70.08 2.34 -38.53
CA GLN A 5 69.40 1.02 -38.77
C GLN A 5 70.41 -0.13 -38.41
N ILE A 6 70.09 -1.21 -37.63
CA ILE A 6 70.91 -2.47 -37.46
C ILE A 6 70.09 -3.68 -36.84
N LEU A 7 70.66 -4.89 -36.64
CA LEU A 7 70.04 -6.25 -36.74
C LEU A 7 70.29 -7.26 -35.54
N GLY A 8 69.58 -8.43 -35.49
CA GLY A 8 69.69 -9.53 -34.46
C GLY A 8 69.44 -11.01 -34.92
N PHE A 9 69.44 -12.02 -34.01
CA PHE A 9 69.59 -13.52 -34.22
C PHE A 9 68.99 -14.37 -33.03
N LEU A 10 68.80 -15.72 -32.96
CA LEU A 10 68.65 -16.88 -33.91
C LEU A 10 68.26 -18.24 -33.17
N PHE A 11 67.82 -19.27 -33.94
CA PHE A 11 67.29 -20.66 -33.73
C PHE A 11 68.12 -21.78 -32.96
N LEU A 12 67.69 -23.06 -32.69
CA LEU A 12 66.38 -23.83 -32.55
C LEU A 12 66.57 -25.40 -32.38
N ILE A 13 65.76 -26.09 -31.52
CA ILE A 13 65.12 -27.48 -31.48
C ILE A 13 65.75 -28.74 -32.18
N ALA A 14 65.45 -30.04 -31.93
CA ALA A 14 65.08 -30.95 -30.79
C ALA A 14 64.75 -32.39 -31.33
N SER A 15 64.27 -33.36 -30.53
CA SER A 15 63.77 -34.71 -30.94
C SER A 15 63.01 -35.49 -29.82
N ILE A 16 62.27 -36.57 -30.14
CA ILE A 16 61.51 -37.53 -29.25
C ILE A 16 60.09 -37.01 -28.87
N GLY A 17 59.01 -37.81 -28.68
CA GLY A 17 58.82 -39.28 -28.58
C GLY A 17 57.38 -39.79 -28.83
N ILE A 18 56.91 -40.87 -28.15
CA ILE A 18 55.54 -41.48 -28.27
C ILE A 18 55.03 -42.00 -26.90
N PHE A 19 53.73 -41.85 -26.63
CA PHE A 19 52.94 -42.63 -25.65
C PHE A 19 51.52 -42.90 -26.22
N GLN A 20 50.69 -43.73 -25.56
CA GLN A 20 49.30 -44.01 -25.95
C GLN A 20 48.31 -43.48 -24.90
N THR A 21 47.18 -42.94 -25.36
CA THR A 21 45.93 -42.75 -24.59
C THR A 21 44.74 -43.17 -25.44
N SER A 22 43.61 -43.45 -24.79
CA SER A 22 42.34 -43.74 -25.46
C SER A 22 41.77 -42.46 -26.04
N VAL A 23 41.43 -42.45 -27.33
CA VAL A 23 40.54 -41.43 -27.90
C VAL A 23 39.12 -41.80 -27.48
N PHE A 24 38.54 -41.03 -26.56
CA PHE A 24 37.09 -40.92 -26.50
C PHE A 24 36.66 -40.28 -27.83
N ALA A 25 35.69 -40.87 -28.52
CA ALA A 25 34.95 -40.10 -29.51
C ALA A 25 34.17 -39.06 -28.69
N VAL A 26 34.49 -37.78 -28.89
CA VAL A 26 33.66 -36.70 -28.37
C VAL A 26 32.40 -36.68 -29.25
N GLU A 27 31.26 -36.43 -28.63
CA GLU A 27 29.99 -36.35 -29.34
C GLU A 27 29.93 -35.01 -30.08
N ASP A 28 29.45 -35.08 -31.32
CA ASP A 28 29.41 -34.02 -32.34
C ASP A 28 28.11 -34.30 -33.11
N ASN A 29 27.07 -33.52 -32.81
CA ASN A 29 25.68 -33.87 -33.07
C ASN A 29 25.24 -33.51 -34.50
N ASP A 30 25.55 -32.31 -34.98
CA ASP A 30 25.27 -31.85 -36.35
C ASP A 30 26.40 -32.13 -37.34
N ASN A 31 27.60 -32.53 -36.86
CA ASN A 31 28.76 -32.93 -37.66
C ASN A 31 29.44 -31.74 -38.39
N ASP A 32 29.46 -30.55 -37.79
CA ASP A 32 30.25 -29.41 -38.28
C ASP A 32 31.76 -29.49 -37.98
N GLY A 33 32.17 -30.20 -36.92
CA GLY A 33 33.56 -30.40 -36.50
C GLY A 33 34.03 -29.63 -35.25
N VAL A 34 33.17 -28.81 -34.63
CA VAL A 34 33.20 -28.51 -33.20
C VAL A 34 32.69 -29.77 -32.44
N ALA A 35 32.58 -29.74 -31.13
CA ALA A 35 32.15 -30.91 -30.36
C ALA A 35 31.34 -30.47 -29.15
N ASN A 36 30.25 -31.18 -28.85
CA ASN A 36 29.14 -30.80 -27.95
C ASN A 36 29.53 -30.29 -26.54
N ASN A 37 30.80 -30.43 -26.12
CA ASN A 37 31.31 -29.97 -24.81
C ASN A 37 32.14 -28.67 -24.87
N VAL A 38 32.35 -28.09 -26.07
CA VAL A 38 33.01 -26.79 -26.35
C VAL A 38 32.27 -26.01 -27.44
N ASP A 39 31.01 -26.40 -27.65
CA ASP A 39 30.12 -25.98 -28.71
C ASP A 39 28.95 -25.24 -28.05
N GLN A 40 28.65 -24.03 -28.53
CA GLN A 40 27.59 -23.18 -27.99
C GLN A 40 26.22 -23.45 -28.62
N CYS A 41 26.16 -24.11 -29.78
CA CYS A 41 24.93 -24.48 -30.47
C CYS A 41 24.93 -25.96 -30.89
N PRO A 42 24.97 -26.97 -29.96
CA PRO A 42 25.32 -28.38 -30.26
C PRO A 42 24.33 -29.22 -31.10
N ASN A 43 23.51 -28.59 -31.94
CA ASN A 43 22.67 -29.23 -32.95
C ASN A 43 22.52 -28.36 -34.22
N LEU A 44 23.32 -27.29 -34.40
CA LEU A 44 23.14 -26.26 -35.43
C LEU A 44 24.49 -25.87 -36.10
N GLN A 45 24.86 -26.64 -37.11
CA GLN A 45 26.11 -26.55 -37.87
C GLN A 45 26.64 -25.13 -38.18
N GLU A 46 27.78 -24.81 -37.56
CA GLU A 46 28.73 -23.71 -37.79
C GLU A 46 28.88 -23.32 -39.27
N ASP A 47 28.82 -22.01 -39.57
CA ASP A 47 28.93 -21.49 -40.95
C ASP A 47 30.37 -21.12 -41.37
N TYR A 48 31.32 -21.19 -40.43
CA TYR A 48 32.73 -20.88 -40.60
C TYR A 48 33.01 -19.43 -41.04
N THR A 49 32.09 -18.51 -40.75
CA THR A 49 32.31 -17.07 -40.75
C THR A 49 32.49 -16.57 -39.30
N GLY A 50 32.95 -15.34 -39.08
CA GLY A 50 33.11 -14.76 -37.74
C GLY A 50 33.99 -15.56 -36.76
N ALA A 51 33.46 -15.87 -35.58
CA ALA A 51 34.09 -16.69 -34.54
C ALA A 51 33.71 -18.16 -34.75
N ILE A 52 34.55 -19.09 -34.26
CA ILE A 52 34.27 -20.53 -34.32
C ILE A 52 34.05 -21.01 -32.88
N ASP A 53 32.77 -21.01 -32.49
CA ASP A 53 32.26 -21.42 -31.18
C ASP A 53 31.15 -22.47 -31.27
N GLY A 54 30.78 -22.89 -32.49
CA GLY A 54 29.71 -23.84 -32.78
C GLY A 54 28.41 -23.18 -33.26
N CYS A 55 28.29 -21.85 -33.15
CA CYS A 55 27.12 -21.12 -33.64
C CYS A 55 27.42 -20.40 -34.97
N PRO A 56 26.54 -20.49 -35.99
CA PRO A 56 26.68 -19.71 -37.21
C PRO A 56 26.79 -18.20 -36.92
N SER A 57 27.84 -17.52 -37.40
CA SER A 57 28.09 -16.09 -37.12
C SER A 57 27.11 -15.11 -37.79
N ALA A 58 25.98 -15.60 -38.31
CA ALA A 58 24.78 -14.85 -38.68
C ALA A 58 23.62 -15.01 -37.68
N PHE A 59 23.89 -15.53 -36.47
CA PHE A 59 22.92 -15.65 -35.39
C PHE A 59 22.45 -14.26 -34.90
N VAL A 60 21.19 -13.93 -35.20
CA VAL A 60 20.49 -12.73 -34.72
C VAL A 60 19.52 -13.21 -33.63
N PRO A 61 19.31 -12.46 -32.52
CA PRO A 61 18.22 -12.74 -31.58
C PRO A 61 16.92 -12.94 -32.36
N TRP A 62 16.27 -14.09 -32.15
CA TRP A 62 15.28 -14.59 -33.09
C TRP A 62 14.14 -13.59 -33.27
N TYR A 63 13.87 -13.23 -34.54
CA TYR A 63 12.68 -12.47 -34.88
C TYR A 63 11.43 -13.30 -34.58
N ASP A 64 10.39 -12.57 -34.20
CA ASP A 64 8.99 -12.98 -34.15
C ASP A 64 8.28 -11.88 -34.96
N ALA A 65 7.85 -12.21 -36.18
CA ALA A 65 7.45 -11.23 -37.18
C ALA A 65 6.01 -10.71 -37.03
N ASP A 66 5.19 -11.33 -36.18
CA ASP A 66 3.78 -10.99 -35.95
C ASP A 66 3.37 -10.97 -34.45
N TYR A 67 4.33 -11.24 -33.57
CA TYR A 67 4.30 -11.08 -32.11
C TYR A 67 3.39 -12.08 -31.40
N ASP A 68 3.48 -13.36 -31.75
CA ASP A 68 2.78 -14.46 -31.06
C ASP A 68 3.60 -15.15 -29.97
N GLY A 69 4.92 -14.94 -29.89
CA GLY A 69 5.83 -15.57 -28.94
C GLY A 69 6.55 -16.84 -29.44
N ILE A 70 6.29 -17.29 -30.67
CA ILE A 70 6.91 -18.43 -31.34
C ILE A 70 7.86 -17.90 -32.43
N PRO A 71 9.19 -17.93 -32.25
CA PRO A 71 10.08 -17.22 -33.17
C PRO A 71 10.14 -17.82 -34.59
N ASP A 72 10.33 -16.96 -35.60
CA ASP A 72 10.35 -17.15 -37.08
C ASP A 72 11.04 -18.42 -37.63
N HIS A 73 11.88 -19.08 -36.83
CA HIS A 73 12.68 -20.24 -37.20
C HIS A 73 12.10 -21.59 -36.75
N ILE A 74 11.15 -21.57 -35.80
CA ILE A 74 10.33 -22.72 -35.38
C ILE A 74 8.86 -22.54 -35.77
N ASP A 75 8.40 -21.30 -35.91
CA ASP A 75 7.11 -20.96 -36.51
C ASP A 75 7.02 -21.38 -37.99
N THR A 76 5.84 -21.90 -38.36
CA THR A 76 5.48 -22.37 -39.70
C THR A 76 4.81 -21.29 -40.56
N CYS A 77 4.33 -20.18 -39.96
CA CYS A 77 3.63 -19.06 -40.59
C CYS A 77 4.24 -17.61 -40.45
N PRO A 78 5.57 -17.35 -40.37
CA PRO A 78 6.18 -16.08 -39.87
C PRO A 78 5.71 -14.76 -40.52
N SER A 79 4.55 -14.25 -40.10
CA SER A 79 3.78 -13.12 -40.64
C SER A 79 2.27 -13.16 -40.29
N VAL A 80 1.76 -14.22 -39.65
CA VAL A 80 0.34 -14.43 -39.32
C VAL A 80 0.20 -15.09 -37.93
N ARG A 81 0.14 -14.25 -36.90
CA ARG A 81 0.00 -14.56 -35.46
C ARG A 81 -0.86 -15.77 -35.10
N GLU A 82 -0.35 -16.69 -34.28
CA GLU A 82 -1.12 -17.79 -33.65
C GLU A 82 -2.26 -17.30 -32.73
N THR A 83 -3.21 -18.21 -32.47
CA THR A 83 -4.48 -18.05 -31.77
C THR A 83 -4.61 -18.82 -30.45
N TYR A 84 -3.60 -19.62 -30.05
CA TYR A 84 -3.48 -20.29 -28.74
C TYR A 84 -4.77 -20.99 -28.26
N ASN A 85 -5.29 -21.93 -29.07
CA ASN A 85 -6.59 -22.56 -28.84
C ASN A 85 -6.53 -24.00 -28.29
N LYS A 86 -5.37 -24.42 -27.76
CA LYS A 86 -5.06 -25.75 -27.20
C LYS A 86 -5.05 -26.87 -28.26
N TYR A 87 -4.76 -26.52 -29.51
CA TYR A 87 -4.60 -27.43 -30.64
C TYR A 87 -3.48 -26.93 -31.57
N GLN A 88 -2.32 -27.57 -31.48
CA GLN A 88 -1.11 -27.28 -32.27
C GLN A 88 -0.45 -25.90 -32.01
N ASP A 89 -0.76 -25.25 -30.89
CA ASP A 89 -0.14 -24.03 -30.29
C ASP A 89 1.41 -24.05 -30.13
N GLU A 90 2.12 -25.02 -30.70
CA GLU A 90 3.59 -25.13 -30.76
C GLU A 90 4.15 -24.90 -32.19
N ASP A 91 3.31 -24.75 -33.23
CA ASP A 91 3.76 -24.64 -34.64
C ASP A 91 3.60 -23.26 -35.31
N GLY A 92 2.96 -22.30 -34.64
CA GLY A 92 2.84 -20.88 -35.02
C GLY A 92 1.88 -20.57 -36.19
N CYS A 93 1.25 -21.59 -36.79
CA CYS A 93 0.27 -21.36 -37.85
C CYS A 93 -1.17 -21.31 -37.32
N PRO A 94 -1.81 -20.12 -37.14
CA PRO A 94 -3.07 -19.89 -36.42
C PRO A 94 -4.13 -20.93 -36.73
N ASP A 95 -4.15 -21.96 -35.89
CA ASP A 95 -4.68 -23.23 -36.36
C ASP A 95 -6.17 -23.29 -36.11
N LEU A 96 -6.93 -23.57 -37.17
CA LEU A 96 -8.35 -23.82 -37.03
C LEU A 96 -8.53 -25.18 -36.38
N SER A 97 -8.67 -25.16 -35.05
CA SER A 97 -9.14 -26.28 -34.22
C SER A 97 -10.15 -27.11 -35.01
N PRO A 98 -10.02 -28.45 -35.07
CA PRO A 98 -10.59 -29.27 -36.16
C PRO A 98 -12.12 -29.36 -36.24
N SER A 99 -12.83 -28.52 -35.48
CA SER A 99 -14.26 -28.24 -35.45
C SER A 99 -14.73 -27.16 -36.47
N THR A 100 -13.87 -26.44 -37.19
CA THR A 100 -14.29 -25.25 -37.99
C THR A 100 -14.14 -25.31 -39.53
N ASP A 101 -14.13 -26.50 -40.15
CA ASP A 101 -14.65 -26.63 -41.55
C ASP A 101 -15.35 -27.97 -41.85
N LYS A 102 -15.92 -28.57 -40.80
CA LYS A 102 -17.06 -29.50 -40.91
C LYS A 102 -18.01 -29.14 -39.80
N ALA A 103 -19.30 -29.02 -40.12
CA ALA A 103 -20.31 -28.96 -39.08
C ALA A 103 -20.11 -30.16 -38.14
N VAL A 104 -19.91 -29.88 -36.86
CA VAL A 104 -20.14 -30.88 -35.82
C VAL A 104 -21.58 -31.35 -36.00
N ALA A 105 -21.83 -32.65 -35.84
CA ALA A 105 -23.18 -33.15 -35.99
C ALA A 105 -24.03 -32.58 -34.83
N ASP A 106 -25.10 -31.92 -35.22
CA ASP A 106 -26.25 -31.51 -34.43
C ASP A 106 -27.41 -32.06 -35.25
N THR A 107 -27.92 -33.22 -34.82
CA THR A 107 -28.74 -34.11 -35.65
C THR A 107 -30.22 -33.71 -35.69
N ASP A 108 -30.69 -32.89 -34.76
CA ASP A 108 -32.08 -32.42 -34.67
C ASP A 108 -32.25 -30.89 -34.59
N GLY A 109 -31.23 -30.12 -34.20
CA GLY A 109 -31.13 -28.68 -34.44
C GLY A 109 -31.44 -27.78 -33.25
N ASP A 110 -31.15 -28.20 -32.01
CA ASP A 110 -31.35 -27.38 -30.80
C ASP A 110 -30.19 -26.43 -30.47
N GLY A 111 -28.96 -26.74 -30.91
CA GLY A 111 -27.73 -25.99 -30.64
C GLY A 111 -26.70 -26.73 -29.78
N ILE A 112 -27.04 -27.91 -29.24
CA ILE A 112 -26.16 -28.85 -28.56
C ILE A 112 -25.63 -29.84 -29.63
N ILE A 113 -24.40 -30.35 -29.44
CA ILE A 113 -23.72 -31.20 -30.44
C ILE A 113 -23.82 -32.68 -30.07
N ASP A 114 -24.00 -33.57 -31.06
CA ASP A 114 -24.17 -35.05 -30.99
C ASP A 114 -23.16 -35.80 -30.07
N ASN A 115 -22.09 -35.14 -29.65
CA ASN A 115 -21.00 -35.68 -28.82
C ASN A 115 -20.94 -35.12 -27.39
N ILE A 116 -21.84 -34.20 -27.01
CA ILE A 116 -22.09 -33.78 -25.61
C ILE A 116 -23.58 -33.95 -25.25
N ASP A 117 -24.47 -33.89 -26.23
CA ASP A 117 -25.88 -34.22 -26.15
C ASP A 117 -26.12 -35.70 -25.75
N SER A 118 -27.00 -35.90 -24.77
CA SER A 118 -27.43 -37.22 -24.24
C SER A 118 -28.54 -37.88 -25.06
N CYS A 119 -29.26 -37.12 -25.88
CA CYS A 119 -30.35 -37.54 -26.77
C CYS A 119 -30.21 -37.19 -28.30
N PRO A 120 -29.06 -37.37 -29.02
CA PRO A 120 -28.76 -36.94 -30.43
C PRO A 120 -29.71 -37.28 -31.61
N THR A 121 -31.00 -37.10 -31.42
CA THR A 121 -32.13 -37.34 -32.35
C THR A 121 -33.46 -36.74 -31.86
N GLN A 122 -33.51 -36.12 -30.67
CA GLN A 122 -34.68 -35.42 -30.13
C GLN A 122 -34.23 -34.09 -29.49
N PRO A 123 -34.66 -32.94 -30.01
CA PRO A 123 -34.10 -31.64 -29.61
C PRO A 123 -34.57 -31.19 -28.23
N GLU A 124 -33.68 -30.56 -27.49
CA GLU A 124 -33.87 -29.97 -26.17
C GLU A 124 -35.12 -29.07 -26.09
N THR A 125 -35.76 -29.10 -24.92
CA THR A 125 -36.93 -28.30 -24.55
C THR A 125 -36.54 -27.32 -23.43
N PHE A 126 -35.67 -26.35 -23.76
CA PHE A 126 -35.25 -25.26 -22.88
C PHE A 126 -36.43 -24.68 -22.08
N ASN A 127 -36.50 -25.03 -20.80
CA ASN A 127 -37.61 -24.73 -19.90
C ASN A 127 -37.18 -24.34 -18.48
N GLY A 128 -35.89 -24.38 -18.19
CA GLY A 128 -35.28 -24.09 -16.89
C GLY A 128 -35.12 -25.31 -15.99
N VAL A 129 -35.12 -26.53 -16.55
CA VAL A 129 -34.88 -27.80 -15.82
C VAL A 129 -34.09 -28.71 -16.74
N ASP A 130 -32.93 -29.17 -16.27
CA ASP A 130 -31.97 -30.09 -16.95
C ASP A 130 -31.47 -29.60 -18.35
N ASP A 131 -31.81 -28.35 -18.75
CA ASP A 131 -31.54 -27.56 -19.99
C ASP A 131 -30.11 -27.64 -20.63
N LYS A 132 -29.16 -28.39 -20.06
CA LYS A 132 -27.79 -28.61 -20.55
C LYS A 132 -27.54 -30.04 -21.07
N ASP A 133 -28.41 -31.02 -20.79
CA ASP A 133 -28.12 -32.44 -21.06
C ASP A 133 -28.47 -32.89 -22.51
N GLY A 134 -29.35 -32.17 -23.21
CA GLY A 134 -29.79 -32.42 -24.59
C GLY A 134 -31.04 -33.29 -24.72
N CYS A 135 -31.63 -33.76 -23.62
CA CYS A 135 -32.81 -34.61 -23.64
C CYS A 135 -34.11 -33.81 -23.42
N PRO A 136 -35.10 -33.89 -24.33
CA PRO A 136 -36.29 -33.05 -24.31
C PRO A 136 -37.12 -33.22 -23.03
N ASP A 137 -37.00 -32.25 -22.14
CA ASP A 137 -37.62 -32.36 -20.84
C ASP A 137 -39.15 -32.32 -20.90
N ASN A 138 -39.75 -33.23 -20.15
CA ASN A 138 -41.21 -33.37 -20.10
C ASN A 138 -41.69 -32.73 -18.81
N ILE A 139 -42.78 -31.93 -18.88
CA ILE A 139 -43.41 -31.13 -17.80
C ILE A 139 -43.93 -32.01 -16.63
N SER A 140 -43.05 -32.81 -16.04
CA SER A 140 -43.25 -33.89 -15.07
C SER A 140 -41.90 -34.46 -14.55
N SER A 141 -40.74 -34.11 -15.13
CA SER A 141 -39.60 -33.74 -14.28
C SER A 141 -40.13 -32.70 -13.31
N LYS A 142 -40.04 -33.05 -12.04
CA LYS A 142 -40.46 -32.19 -10.94
C LYS A 142 -39.16 -31.61 -10.39
N ASP A 143 -39.20 -30.33 -10.13
CA ASP A 143 -38.16 -29.55 -9.48
C ASP A 143 -38.93 -28.81 -8.36
N THR A 144 -38.39 -28.79 -7.14
CA THR A 144 -39.13 -28.35 -5.93
C THR A 144 -38.72 -26.97 -5.44
N ASP A 145 -37.47 -26.63 -5.71
CA ASP A 145 -36.53 -25.70 -5.09
C ASP A 145 -36.15 -24.63 -6.12
N ARG A 146 -35.91 -25.09 -7.35
CA ARG A 146 -35.68 -24.34 -8.59
C ARG A 146 -34.28 -23.80 -8.79
N ASP A 147 -33.28 -24.64 -8.58
CA ASP A 147 -31.94 -24.46 -9.16
C ASP A 147 -31.89 -24.82 -10.65
N GLY A 148 -32.81 -25.68 -11.11
CA GLY A 148 -32.88 -26.17 -12.49
C GLY A 148 -32.33 -27.58 -12.70
N ILE A 149 -32.13 -28.37 -11.64
CA ILE A 149 -31.91 -29.81 -11.73
C ILE A 149 -33.21 -30.53 -11.30
N SER A 150 -33.58 -31.66 -11.93
CA SER A 150 -34.83 -32.36 -11.53
C SER A 150 -34.67 -33.23 -10.28
N ASP A 151 -35.78 -33.40 -9.51
CA ASP A 151 -36.04 -34.33 -8.37
C ASP A 151 -35.40 -35.75 -8.50
N SER A 152 -35.05 -36.14 -9.72
CA SER A 152 -34.60 -37.46 -10.14
C SER A 152 -33.10 -37.56 -10.44
N LEU A 153 -32.41 -36.43 -10.64
CA LEU A 153 -30.97 -36.32 -10.84
C LEU A 153 -30.31 -35.65 -9.63
N ASP A 154 -30.99 -34.64 -9.07
CA ASP A 154 -30.64 -33.90 -7.86
C ASP A 154 -30.53 -34.81 -6.61
N SER A 155 -29.46 -34.58 -5.84
CA SER A 155 -29.12 -35.26 -4.59
C SER A 155 -29.80 -34.66 -3.35
N CYS A 156 -30.26 -33.40 -3.42
CA CYS A 156 -30.98 -32.66 -2.39
C CYS A 156 -32.38 -32.07 -2.81
N PRO A 157 -33.39 -32.85 -3.29
CA PRO A 157 -34.71 -32.38 -3.81
C PRO A 157 -35.71 -31.63 -2.90
N LEU A 158 -35.21 -30.84 -1.95
CA LEU A 158 -35.94 -29.85 -1.15
C LEU A 158 -35.08 -28.58 -0.87
N ILE A 159 -33.85 -28.46 -1.36
CA ILE A 159 -32.88 -27.39 -1.02
C ILE A 159 -32.08 -26.97 -2.26
N GLN A 160 -32.27 -25.73 -2.71
CA GLN A 160 -31.72 -25.20 -3.95
C GLN A 160 -30.17 -25.18 -3.99
N GLU A 161 -29.58 -25.70 -5.07
CA GLU A 161 -28.14 -25.66 -5.39
C GLU A 161 -27.54 -24.24 -5.32
N THR A 162 -26.25 -24.15 -4.93
CA THR A 162 -25.47 -22.91 -4.82
C THR A 162 -24.33 -22.91 -5.83
N TYR A 163 -24.66 -22.65 -7.10
CA TYR A 163 -23.71 -22.54 -8.21
C TYR A 163 -22.47 -21.68 -7.89
N ASN A 164 -21.34 -22.31 -7.57
CA ASN A 164 -20.12 -21.64 -7.11
C ASN A 164 -18.83 -22.21 -7.74
N LYS A 165 -18.97 -23.10 -8.74
CA LYS A 165 -17.92 -23.87 -9.43
C LYS A 165 -17.33 -25.03 -8.61
N PHE A 166 -17.96 -25.44 -7.52
CA PHE A 166 -17.60 -26.61 -6.71
C PHE A 166 -18.79 -27.57 -6.59
N GLN A 167 -18.76 -28.62 -7.41
CA GLN A 167 -19.75 -29.70 -7.48
C GLN A 167 -21.18 -29.33 -7.95
N ASP A 168 -21.36 -28.14 -8.57
CA ASP A 168 -22.54 -27.59 -9.29
C ASP A 168 -23.37 -28.51 -10.24
N GLU A 169 -23.07 -29.81 -10.34
CA GLU A 169 -23.77 -30.82 -11.17
C GLU A 169 -24.59 -31.84 -10.34
N ASP A 170 -24.55 -31.74 -9.00
CA ASP A 170 -25.08 -32.76 -8.06
C ASP A 170 -26.42 -32.36 -7.39
N GLY A 171 -26.70 -31.06 -7.29
CA GLY A 171 -27.97 -30.49 -6.79
C GLY A 171 -27.98 -30.19 -5.29
N CYS A 172 -27.02 -30.69 -4.51
CA CYS A 172 -26.85 -30.28 -3.13
C CYS A 172 -26.06 -28.97 -3.03
N PRO A 173 -26.59 -27.89 -2.39
CA PRO A 173 -25.87 -26.62 -2.19
C PRO A 173 -24.55 -26.83 -1.44
N ASP A 174 -23.49 -26.96 -2.22
CA ASP A 174 -22.21 -27.42 -1.71
C ASP A 174 -21.37 -26.22 -1.33
N VAL A 175 -21.23 -26.00 -0.02
CA VAL A 175 -20.21 -25.07 0.45
C VAL A 175 -18.85 -25.61 0.02
N ALA A 176 -18.10 -24.79 -0.72
CA ALA A 176 -16.68 -24.96 -0.89
C ALA A 176 -16.01 -24.75 0.48
N ILE A 177 -16.01 -25.79 1.31
CA ILE A 177 -15.38 -25.80 2.63
C ILE A 177 -13.88 -25.68 2.40
N SER A 178 -13.38 -24.44 2.44
CA SER A 178 -12.02 -24.19 2.90
C SER A 178 -11.88 -24.96 4.22
N THR A 179 -10.98 -25.94 4.25
CA THR A 179 -10.92 -26.89 5.36
C THR A 179 -10.69 -26.12 6.65
N ALA A 180 -11.72 -26.04 7.50
CA ALA A 180 -11.72 -25.20 8.67
C ALA A 180 -10.46 -25.48 9.50
N THR A 181 -9.51 -24.55 9.41
CA THR A 181 -8.46 -24.43 10.39
C THR A 181 -9.14 -23.91 11.64
N ASP A 182 -9.52 -24.83 12.52
CA ASP A 182 -9.77 -24.56 13.94
C ASP A 182 -8.45 -24.03 14.54
N TYR A 183 -8.10 -22.80 14.17
CA TYR A 183 -6.92 -22.09 14.63
C TYR A 183 -7.22 -21.65 16.06
N LYS A 184 -7.04 -22.55 17.02
CA LYS A 184 -6.92 -22.12 18.41
C LYS A 184 -5.69 -21.22 18.46
N PHE A 185 -5.93 -19.97 18.80
CA PHE A 185 -4.86 -19.00 18.95
C PHE A 185 -3.85 -19.47 20.01
N PRO A 186 -2.59 -19.02 19.88
CA PRO A 186 -1.58 -19.15 20.92
C PRO A 186 -2.09 -18.65 22.28
N ASP A 187 -1.60 -19.34 23.31
CA ASP A 187 -2.02 -19.33 24.72
C ASP A 187 -0.82 -19.97 25.44
N ALA A 188 0.17 -19.12 25.73
CA ALA A 188 1.56 -19.51 25.93
C ALA A 188 1.87 -20.06 27.32
N ASP A 189 1.15 -19.60 28.35
CA ASP A 189 1.28 -20.12 29.71
C ASP A 189 0.11 -20.99 30.20
N GLY A 190 -1.07 -20.89 29.56
CA GLY A 190 -2.23 -21.73 29.86
C GLY A 190 -3.21 -21.16 30.89
N ASP A 191 -3.30 -19.84 31.09
CA ASP A 191 -4.33 -19.20 31.95
C ASP A 191 -5.76 -19.35 31.37
N GLY A 192 -5.91 -19.24 30.04
CA GLY A 192 -7.17 -19.32 29.30
C GLY A 192 -7.54 -18.06 28.51
N ILE A 193 -6.70 -17.03 28.51
CA ILE A 193 -6.72 -15.88 27.61
C ILE A 193 -5.82 -16.21 26.40
N ASP A 194 -6.14 -15.69 25.20
CA ASP A 194 -5.26 -15.86 24.03
C ASP A 194 -4.10 -14.85 24.11
N ASP A 195 -2.90 -15.19 23.60
CA ASP A 195 -1.67 -14.36 23.60
C ASP A 195 -1.84 -12.93 23.02
N ARG A 196 -2.94 -12.65 22.31
CA ARG A 196 -3.28 -11.33 21.72
C ARG A 196 -4.02 -10.41 22.69
N TRP A 197 -4.45 -10.94 23.83
CA TRP A 197 -5.20 -10.27 24.89
C TRP A 197 -4.57 -10.47 26.28
N ASP A 198 -3.59 -11.36 26.39
CA ASP A 198 -2.71 -11.51 27.54
C ASP A 198 -1.53 -10.52 27.46
N SER A 199 -1.49 -9.56 28.38
CA SER A 199 -0.45 -8.53 28.49
C SER A 199 0.83 -9.03 29.17
N CYS A 200 0.84 -10.27 29.67
CA CYS A 200 1.90 -10.86 30.48
C CYS A 200 2.49 -12.19 29.97
N LEU A 201 1.95 -12.79 28.89
CA LEU A 201 2.47 -13.83 27.94
C LEU A 201 3.19 -15.10 28.48
N THR A 202 3.59 -15.12 29.75
CA THR A 202 4.44 -16.13 30.38
C THR A 202 4.22 -16.26 31.90
N GLU A 203 3.40 -15.38 32.50
CA GLU A 203 3.10 -15.36 33.94
C GLU A 203 1.59 -15.49 34.19
N GLN A 204 1.13 -16.74 34.38
CA GLN A 204 -0.29 -17.13 34.44
C GLN A 204 -1.17 -16.28 35.40
N GLU A 205 -2.25 -15.68 34.89
CA GLU A 205 -3.21 -14.87 35.68
C GLU A 205 -3.82 -15.67 36.85
N ASN A 206 -4.10 -14.96 37.94
CA ASN A 206 -4.52 -15.48 39.23
C ASN A 206 -6.02 -15.31 39.56
N PHE A 207 -6.82 -14.74 38.66
CA PHE A 207 -8.29 -14.65 38.64
C PHE A 207 -8.89 -14.29 40.02
N ASN A 208 -8.64 -13.05 40.46
CA ASN A 208 -8.87 -12.61 41.83
C ASN A 208 -10.08 -11.67 42.01
N GLY A 209 -10.65 -11.15 40.92
CA GLY A 209 -11.72 -10.15 40.90
C GLY A 209 -11.24 -8.71 40.65
N TYR A 210 -10.01 -8.54 40.16
CA TYR A 210 -9.39 -7.27 39.78
C TYR A 210 -8.47 -7.56 38.59
N LEU A 211 -8.64 -6.79 37.51
CA LEU A 211 -7.97 -6.91 36.21
C LEU A 211 -7.89 -8.30 35.53
N ASP A 212 -8.67 -9.29 35.99
CA ASP A 212 -8.88 -10.68 35.46
C ASP A 212 -9.07 -10.85 33.91
N TRP A 213 -8.95 -9.81 33.09
CA TRP A 213 -9.06 -9.77 31.63
C TRP A 213 -7.75 -9.40 30.91
N ASP A 214 -6.72 -8.92 31.62
CA ASP A 214 -5.47 -8.41 31.02
C ASP A 214 -4.31 -9.42 31.01
N GLY A 215 -4.49 -10.61 31.60
CA GLY A 215 -3.48 -11.68 31.69
C GLY A 215 -2.41 -11.50 32.76
N CYS A 216 -2.32 -10.34 33.42
CA CYS A 216 -1.21 -10.02 34.32
C CYS A 216 -1.46 -10.37 35.80
N PRO A 217 -0.56 -11.15 36.47
CA PRO A 217 -0.75 -11.60 37.85
C PRO A 217 -0.85 -10.48 38.88
N ASP A 218 -2.09 -10.04 39.12
CA ASP A 218 -2.38 -8.87 39.93
C ASP A 218 -1.88 -9.02 41.39
N VAL A 219 -1.04 -8.08 41.83
CA VAL A 219 -0.47 -8.04 43.19
C VAL A 219 -0.95 -6.77 43.91
N PRO A 220 -1.90 -6.88 44.87
CA PRO A 220 -2.49 -5.72 45.54
C PRO A 220 -1.45 -4.74 46.13
N GLY A 221 -1.36 -3.56 45.52
CA GLY A 221 -0.32 -2.56 45.77
C GLY A 221 -0.19 -2.13 47.23
N THR A 222 1.05 -2.00 47.70
CA THR A 222 1.35 -1.55 49.06
C THR A 222 1.65 -0.06 49.12
N THR A 223 0.61 0.75 49.33
CA THR A 223 0.59 2.20 49.68
C THR A 223 1.94 2.82 50.11
N ALA A 224 2.24 4.03 49.61
CA ALA A 224 3.45 4.85 49.85
C ALA A 224 3.63 5.38 51.32
N GLY A 225 3.30 4.57 52.31
CA GLY A 225 3.46 4.89 53.73
C GLY A 225 2.23 5.59 54.31
N ASN A 226 2.43 6.80 54.86
CA ASN A 226 1.36 7.57 55.53
C ASN A 226 1.20 8.95 54.87
N LEU A 227 1.31 8.99 53.55
CA LEU A 227 1.06 10.15 52.72
C LEU A 227 -0.14 9.85 51.79
N PRO A 228 -0.85 10.88 51.30
CA PRO A 228 -1.72 10.74 50.13
C PRO A 228 -0.92 10.22 48.93
N ASP A 229 -1.56 9.31 48.21
CA ASP A 229 -1.07 8.46 47.12
C ASP A 229 -2.39 7.89 46.57
N ALA A 230 -2.86 8.40 45.41
CA ALA A 230 -4.30 8.41 45.07
C ALA A 230 -4.71 7.36 44.03
N ASP A 231 -3.84 7.10 43.06
CA ASP A 231 -3.92 6.06 42.03
C ASP A 231 -3.05 4.82 42.38
N TYR A 232 -2.29 4.89 43.47
CA TYR A 232 -1.51 3.80 44.08
C TYR A 232 -0.27 3.36 43.29
N ASP A 233 0.38 4.31 42.61
CA ASP A 233 1.64 4.10 41.90
C ASP A 233 2.87 3.93 42.84
N SER A 234 2.85 4.56 44.02
CA SER A 234 3.89 4.69 45.06
C SER A 234 4.59 6.07 45.17
N ILE A 235 4.22 7.05 44.34
CA ILE A 235 4.68 8.45 44.37
C ILE A 235 3.56 9.32 45.01
N PRO A 236 3.82 9.98 46.16
CA PRO A 236 2.76 10.75 46.84
C PRO A 236 2.29 12.01 46.06
N ASP A 237 0.98 12.35 46.11
CA ASP A 237 0.29 13.48 45.41
C ASP A 237 0.97 14.87 45.51
N SER A 238 1.96 14.99 46.39
CA SER A 238 2.68 16.21 46.73
C SER A 238 4.02 16.41 45.99
N ILE A 239 4.46 15.41 45.21
CA ILE A 239 5.66 15.44 44.36
C ILE A 239 5.42 14.90 42.96
N ASP A 240 4.48 13.98 42.83
CA ASP A 240 3.79 13.51 41.63
C ASP A 240 3.22 14.67 40.77
N GLN A 241 3.32 14.55 39.44
CA GLN A 241 2.82 15.51 38.46
C GLN A 241 1.44 15.17 37.86
N CYS A 242 0.99 13.91 37.93
CA CYS A 242 -0.32 13.47 37.45
C CYS A 242 -1.13 12.70 38.53
N PRO A 243 -1.52 13.32 39.68
CA PRO A 243 -1.97 12.58 40.88
C PRO A 243 -3.35 11.92 40.89
N GLN A 244 -3.79 11.43 39.74
CA GLN A 244 -4.96 10.55 39.55
C GLN A 244 -4.69 9.47 38.48
N GLU A 245 -3.49 9.40 37.90
CA GLU A 245 -3.12 8.58 36.74
C GLU A 245 -1.80 7.84 37.02
N ARG A 246 -1.87 6.52 37.22
CA ARG A 246 -0.77 5.71 37.76
C ARG A 246 0.47 5.68 36.84
N GLU A 247 1.62 6.12 37.36
CA GLU A 247 2.98 5.93 36.81
C GLU A 247 3.23 4.49 36.31
N ASN A 248 3.82 4.36 35.12
CA ASN A 248 3.93 3.10 34.39
C ASN A 248 5.36 2.52 34.32
N PHE A 249 6.22 2.83 35.31
CA PHE A 249 7.56 2.29 35.60
C PHE A 249 8.29 1.53 34.47
N ASN A 250 8.52 2.23 33.35
CA ASN A 250 9.05 1.66 32.11
C ASN A 250 10.55 1.99 31.89
N ARG A 251 11.14 2.84 32.75
CA ARG A 251 12.50 3.41 32.70
C ARG A 251 12.70 4.61 31.76
N PHE A 252 11.63 5.17 31.23
CA PHE A 252 11.59 6.57 30.85
C PHE A 252 11.43 7.42 32.13
N GLN A 253 10.40 8.23 32.35
CA GLN A 253 10.42 9.28 33.37
C GLN A 253 9.95 8.90 34.79
N ASP A 254 9.99 7.61 35.18
CA ASP A 254 9.81 6.92 36.49
C ASP A 254 9.89 7.71 37.85
N GLU A 255 10.50 8.89 37.90
CA GLU A 255 10.61 9.76 39.10
C GLU A 255 9.51 10.85 39.16
N ASP A 256 8.60 10.93 38.18
CA ASP A 256 7.78 12.12 37.90
C ASP A 256 6.25 11.95 38.13
N GLY A 257 5.72 10.73 38.04
CA GLY A 257 4.34 10.40 38.42
C GLY A 257 3.31 10.45 37.29
N CYS A 258 3.71 10.78 36.07
CA CYS A 258 2.83 10.75 34.91
C CYS A 258 3.06 9.48 34.07
N PRO A 259 2.00 8.78 33.61
CA PRO A 259 2.16 7.67 32.68
C PRO A 259 2.91 8.13 31.42
N ASP A 260 4.10 7.58 31.16
CA ASP A 260 4.85 7.91 29.96
C ASP A 260 4.08 7.44 28.72
N VAL A 261 3.80 8.38 27.82
CA VAL A 261 3.26 8.14 26.48
C VAL A 261 4.13 8.84 25.44
N ILE A 262 4.47 8.12 24.38
CA ILE A 262 5.24 8.64 23.25
C ILE A 262 4.25 9.24 22.25
N ASP A 263 4.29 10.57 22.08
CA ASP A 263 3.42 11.31 21.16
C ASP A 263 4.00 11.25 19.74
N TYR A 264 3.65 10.19 19.01
CA TYR A 264 4.11 9.95 17.63
C TYR A 264 3.70 11.11 16.71
N LYS A 265 4.70 11.73 16.07
CA LYS A 265 4.52 12.99 15.36
C LYS A 265 5.11 12.93 13.94
N ILE A 266 4.49 12.05 13.15
CA ILE A 266 4.60 11.84 11.69
C ILE A 266 5.74 12.66 11.07
N ILE A 267 6.87 11.99 10.84
CA ILE A 267 8.07 12.56 10.27
C ILE A 267 7.96 12.55 8.74
N SER A 268 7.05 13.37 8.23
CA SER A 268 6.85 13.62 6.80
C SER A 268 7.84 14.67 6.28
N ASP A 269 8.08 14.65 4.98
CA ASP A 269 8.87 15.58 4.16
C ASP A 269 8.15 15.67 2.81
N VAL A 270 7.22 16.64 2.68
CA VAL A 270 6.23 16.64 1.58
C VAL A 270 6.82 17.12 0.25
N ASP A 271 7.94 17.83 0.24
CA ASP A 271 8.60 18.32 -0.98
C ASP A 271 9.95 17.65 -1.31
N GLY A 272 10.49 16.85 -0.39
CA GLY A 272 11.58 15.91 -0.63
C GLY A 272 12.98 16.53 -0.51
N ASP A 273 13.16 17.56 0.31
CA ASP A 273 14.47 18.21 0.47
C ASP A 273 15.42 17.51 1.47
N GLY A 274 14.88 16.70 2.40
CA GLY A 274 15.62 16.05 3.48
C GLY A 274 15.51 16.75 4.86
N ILE A 275 14.68 17.78 5.00
CA ILE A 275 14.34 18.45 6.25
C ILE A 275 12.83 18.22 6.53
N PHE A 276 12.54 17.36 7.50
CA PHE A 276 11.16 16.97 7.83
C PHE A 276 10.24 18.15 8.24
N ASP A 277 8.96 18.07 7.87
CA ASP A 277 7.88 19.07 8.01
C ASP A 277 7.77 19.73 9.41
N HIS A 278 8.25 19.05 10.45
CA HIS A 278 8.18 19.53 11.84
C HIS A 278 9.40 20.36 12.29
N ASN A 279 10.48 20.33 11.52
CA ASN A 279 11.68 21.18 11.68
C ASN A 279 11.81 22.21 10.56
N ASP A 280 11.24 21.92 9.40
CA ASP A 280 11.11 22.83 8.27
C ASP A 280 10.13 24.00 8.55
N LEU A 281 10.43 25.16 7.98
CA LEU A 281 9.61 26.38 8.00
C LEU A 281 8.75 26.57 6.73
N CYS A 282 8.96 25.79 5.67
CA CYS A 282 8.27 25.85 4.39
C CYS A 282 7.81 24.47 3.78
N PRO A 283 7.07 23.57 4.49
CA PRO A 283 6.86 22.12 4.15
C PRO A 283 6.08 21.74 2.87
N PHE A 284 6.28 22.48 1.78
CA PHE A 284 5.68 22.31 0.45
C PHE A 284 6.52 22.98 -0.67
N ASN A 285 7.75 23.44 -0.38
CA ASN A 285 8.68 24.06 -1.33
C ASN A 285 10.13 23.69 -0.90
N PRO A 286 10.90 22.92 -1.69
CA PRO A 286 12.11 22.28 -1.18
C PRO A 286 13.33 23.21 -1.04
N GLU A 287 14.11 23.02 0.03
CA GLU A 287 15.35 23.74 0.34
C GLU A 287 16.33 23.78 -0.84
N THR A 288 16.93 24.96 -1.03
CA THR A 288 17.92 25.23 -2.06
C THR A 288 19.32 25.24 -1.46
N TYR A 289 19.81 24.06 -1.06
CA TYR A 289 21.14 23.81 -0.45
C TYR A 289 22.31 24.62 -1.06
N ASN A 290 22.65 25.77 -0.46
CA ASN A 290 23.53 26.77 -1.07
C ASN A 290 24.66 27.28 -0.15
N LYS A 291 24.65 26.90 1.14
CA LYS A 291 25.49 27.30 2.29
C LYS A 291 25.07 28.59 3.00
N PHE A 292 23.79 28.90 3.00
CA PHE A 292 23.14 29.92 3.80
C PHE A 292 21.77 29.39 4.21
N GLN A 293 21.62 29.17 5.52
CA GLN A 293 20.36 28.74 6.14
C GLN A 293 19.79 27.37 5.70
N ASP A 294 20.56 26.53 4.97
CA ASP A 294 20.42 25.08 4.62
C ASP A 294 20.00 24.08 5.75
N GLN A 295 19.25 24.52 6.75
CA GLN A 295 18.79 23.80 7.95
C GLN A 295 17.43 24.32 8.44
N ASP A 296 16.79 25.27 7.73
CA ASP A 296 15.45 25.78 8.06
C ASP A 296 14.39 25.50 6.98
N GLY A 297 14.78 24.87 5.86
CA GLY A 297 13.91 24.21 4.88
C GLY A 297 13.20 25.18 3.91
N CYS A 298 13.23 26.48 4.18
CA CYS A 298 12.71 27.48 3.25
C CYS A 298 13.67 27.77 2.09
N PRO A 299 13.36 27.43 0.81
CA PRO A 299 14.24 27.50 -0.36
C PRO A 299 15.12 28.74 -0.43
N ASP A 300 16.31 28.65 0.16
CA ASP A 300 16.98 29.88 0.49
C ASP A 300 17.61 30.48 -0.77
N ASN A 301 17.47 31.79 -0.87
CA ASN A 301 17.97 32.55 -1.98
C ASN A 301 19.18 33.34 -1.48
N ILE A 302 20.35 32.68 -1.49
CA ILE A 302 21.61 33.43 -1.60
C ILE A 302 21.49 34.30 -2.85
N ALA A 303 21.24 35.58 -2.61
CA ALA A 303 21.59 36.65 -3.52
C ALA A 303 23.12 36.63 -3.69
N ASP A 304 23.59 35.74 -4.58
CA ASP A 304 24.97 35.68 -5.04
C ASP A 304 25.36 37.11 -5.42
N ASP A 305 26.50 37.62 -4.94
CA ASP A 305 26.83 39.06 -4.96
C ASP A 305 27.26 39.55 -6.38
N LYS A 306 26.57 39.01 -7.39
CA LYS A 306 26.24 39.62 -8.67
C LYS A 306 25.38 40.88 -8.46
N SER A 307 25.93 41.86 -7.76
CA SER A 307 25.46 43.26 -7.73
C SER A 307 25.61 43.98 -9.10
N THR A 308 25.66 43.18 -10.18
CA THR A 308 25.94 43.44 -11.59
C THR A 308 25.20 42.47 -12.54
N ALA A 309 24.08 41.85 -12.11
CA ALA A 309 23.18 41.16 -13.04
C ALA A 309 22.53 42.20 -14.00
N ASP A 310 22.22 41.76 -15.22
CA ASP A 310 21.83 42.54 -16.41
C ASP A 310 21.11 41.51 -17.31
N THR A 311 19.82 41.28 -17.02
CA THR A 311 19.16 40.00 -17.31
C THR A 311 18.59 39.88 -18.72
N ASP A 312 18.27 40.98 -19.41
CA ASP A 312 18.07 41.00 -20.87
C ASP A 312 19.33 41.35 -21.68
N GLY A 313 20.36 41.91 -21.03
CA GLY A 313 21.65 42.22 -21.66
C GLY A 313 21.73 43.56 -22.39
N ASP A 314 20.86 44.54 -22.12
CA ASP A 314 20.93 45.86 -22.76
C ASP A 314 22.15 46.70 -22.32
N GLY A 315 22.69 46.44 -21.13
CA GLY A 315 23.79 47.20 -20.52
C GLY A 315 23.43 48.03 -19.28
N ILE A 316 22.19 48.00 -18.80
CA ILE A 316 21.75 48.51 -17.50
C ILE A 316 21.57 47.32 -16.54
N ILE A 317 22.14 47.43 -15.34
CA ILE A 317 22.09 46.35 -14.34
C ILE A 317 20.75 46.33 -13.60
N ASP A 318 20.16 45.15 -13.40
CA ASP A 318 18.77 44.92 -12.93
C ASP A 318 18.36 45.81 -11.75
N ARG A 319 19.25 45.96 -10.76
CA ARG A 319 19.04 46.79 -9.55
C ARG A 319 19.10 48.32 -9.78
N LEU A 320 19.19 48.76 -11.02
CA LEU A 320 19.07 50.13 -11.51
C LEU A 320 18.12 50.23 -12.72
N ASP A 321 17.61 49.10 -13.18
CA ASP A 321 16.68 48.96 -14.27
C ASP A 321 15.23 48.88 -13.73
N LEU A 322 14.25 49.28 -14.53
CA LEU A 322 12.82 49.22 -14.21
C LEU A 322 12.08 48.16 -15.05
N CYS A 323 12.71 47.63 -16.10
CA CYS A 323 12.24 46.51 -16.90
C CYS A 323 13.39 45.48 -17.17
N PRO A 324 14.03 44.87 -16.15
CA PRO A 324 15.29 44.09 -16.29
C PRO A 324 15.29 42.86 -17.22
N THR A 325 14.18 42.57 -17.90
CA THR A 325 13.95 41.42 -18.77
C THR A 325 13.33 41.83 -20.12
N GLN A 326 13.28 43.13 -20.44
CA GLN A 326 12.87 43.67 -21.75
C GLN A 326 13.79 44.82 -22.17
N PRO A 327 14.70 44.63 -23.14
CA PRO A 327 15.83 45.54 -23.35
C PRO A 327 15.40 46.92 -23.87
N GLU A 328 16.01 47.98 -23.32
CA GLU A 328 15.72 49.38 -23.65
C GLU A 328 15.85 49.67 -25.15
N THR A 329 14.86 50.38 -25.65
CA THR A 329 14.85 50.90 -27.01
C THR A 329 15.50 52.28 -27.04
N PHE A 330 16.82 52.34 -26.80
CA PHE A 330 17.62 53.58 -26.79
C PHE A 330 17.31 54.52 -27.98
N ASN A 331 16.48 55.54 -27.75
CA ASN A 331 15.88 56.37 -28.82
C ASN A 331 15.95 57.89 -28.58
N GLY A 332 16.48 58.33 -27.44
CA GLY A 332 16.56 59.74 -27.05
C GLY A 332 15.44 60.19 -26.11
N PHE A 333 14.69 59.25 -25.54
CA PHE A 333 13.66 59.50 -24.54
C PHE A 333 13.81 58.45 -23.43
N GLN A 334 13.90 58.97 -22.20
CA GLN A 334 14.27 58.34 -20.93
C GLN A 334 15.59 57.52 -20.92
N ASP A 335 15.76 56.50 -21.76
CA ASP A 335 17.02 55.80 -22.12
C ASP A 335 17.90 55.30 -20.93
N LYS A 336 17.32 55.15 -19.74
CA LYS A 336 18.07 55.04 -18.45
C LYS A 336 17.29 54.43 -17.30
N ASP A 337 15.98 54.36 -17.45
CA ASP A 337 15.07 53.55 -16.67
C ASP A 337 15.00 52.11 -17.20
N GLY A 338 15.43 51.84 -18.45
CA GLY A 338 15.57 50.47 -18.96
C GLY A 338 14.34 49.91 -19.66
N CYS A 339 13.26 50.69 -19.76
CA CYS A 339 11.98 50.23 -20.27
C CYS A 339 11.74 50.68 -21.72
N PRO A 340 11.51 49.76 -22.69
CA PRO A 340 11.49 50.07 -24.13
C PRO A 340 10.43 51.12 -24.51
N ASP A 341 10.89 52.36 -24.70
CA ASP A 341 10.01 53.53 -24.57
C ASP A 341 9.14 53.82 -25.81
N LYS A 342 7.94 53.21 -25.91
CA LYS A 342 6.73 53.65 -26.68
C LYS A 342 5.59 52.61 -26.53
N SER A 343 4.30 52.93 -26.29
CA SER A 343 3.64 54.23 -26.08
C SER A 343 2.16 54.06 -25.61
N ILE A 344 1.93 54.20 -24.29
CA ILE A 344 0.63 54.46 -23.61
C ILE A 344 -0.44 53.33 -23.64
N LEU A 345 -1.08 53.13 -22.46
CA LEU A 345 -2.41 52.52 -22.17
C LEU A 345 -2.44 51.12 -21.55
N THR A 346 -2.02 51.03 -20.28
CA THR A 346 -2.65 50.16 -19.27
C THR A 346 -2.90 51.01 -18.02
N ASN A 347 -4.16 51.26 -17.72
CA ASN A 347 -4.60 51.51 -16.35
C ASN A 347 -5.27 50.22 -15.89
N ASP A 348 -5.01 49.87 -14.65
CA ASP A 348 -5.54 48.76 -13.87
C ASP A 348 -5.51 49.33 -12.43
N ILE A 349 -6.64 49.37 -11.73
CA ILE A 349 -6.82 50.17 -10.50
C ILE A 349 -6.82 49.30 -9.24
N ASP A 350 -7.41 48.11 -9.35
CA ASP A 350 -7.51 47.04 -8.37
C ASP A 350 -6.34 46.05 -8.48
N ASN A 351 -5.74 45.87 -9.66
CA ASN A 351 -4.55 45.05 -9.90
C ASN A 351 -4.85 43.53 -9.76
N ASP A 352 -5.94 43.06 -10.36
CA ASP A 352 -6.14 41.62 -10.63
C ASP A 352 -5.44 41.13 -11.91
N GLY A 353 -4.95 42.06 -12.74
CA GLY A 353 -4.31 41.80 -14.03
C GLY A 353 -5.17 42.17 -15.25
N ILE A 354 -6.45 42.54 -15.05
CA ILE A 354 -7.39 42.92 -16.10
C ILE A 354 -7.55 44.45 -16.12
N ALA A 355 -7.01 45.10 -17.15
CA ALA A 355 -7.02 46.56 -17.25
C ALA A 355 -8.44 47.18 -17.28
N ASP A 356 -8.62 48.35 -16.62
CA ASP A 356 -9.80 49.27 -16.42
C ASP A 356 -10.96 49.26 -17.45
N HIS A 357 -10.69 48.81 -18.67
CA HIS A 357 -11.52 48.91 -19.87
C HIS A 357 -11.93 47.55 -20.46
N LEU A 358 -11.44 46.46 -19.89
CA LEU A 358 -11.76 45.07 -20.19
C LEU A 358 -12.47 44.41 -19.01
N ASP A 359 -12.04 44.75 -17.79
CA ASP A 359 -12.63 44.35 -16.52
C ASP A 359 -14.07 44.90 -16.32
N SER A 360 -14.91 44.07 -15.69
CA SER A 360 -16.30 44.33 -15.33
C SER A 360 -16.47 44.99 -13.95
N CYS A 361 -15.50 44.84 -13.05
CA CYS A 361 -15.48 45.34 -11.66
C CYS A 361 -14.35 46.36 -11.23
N PRO A 362 -13.82 47.33 -12.06
CA PRO A 362 -12.54 48.11 -11.87
C PRO A 362 -12.22 48.92 -10.59
N LEU A 363 -12.57 48.39 -9.43
CA LEU A 363 -12.34 48.86 -8.06
C LEU A 363 -12.36 47.70 -7.03
N ILE A 364 -12.57 46.44 -7.45
CA ILE A 364 -12.80 45.24 -6.63
C ILE A 364 -12.15 44.01 -7.32
N GLN A 365 -10.88 43.77 -7.00
CA GLN A 365 -10.02 42.68 -7.48
C GLN A 365 -10.72 41.29 -7.56
N GLU A 366 -10.57 40.62 -8.71
CA GLU A 366 -10.96 39.22 -8.95
C GLU A 366 -10.46 38.24 -7.86
N THR A 367 -11.21 37.16 -7.63
CA THR A 367 -10.87 36.04 -6.74
C THR A 367 -10.74 34.77 -7.57
N TYR A 368 -9.60 34.64 -8.26
CA TYR A 368 -9.23 33.47 -9.06
C TYR A 368 -9.43 32.16 -8.29
N ASN A 369 -10.49 31.43 -8.65
CA ASN A 369 -10.91 30.21 -7.97
C ASN A 369 -11.33 29.08 -8.93
N ARG A 370 -11.04 29.25 -10.23
CA ARG A 370 -11.47 28.41 -11.36
C ARG A 370 -12.97 28.49 -11.68
N PHE A 371 -13.64 29.59 -11.28
CA PHE A 371 -15.04 29.86 -11.59
C PHE A 371 -15.22 31.32 -12.01
N GLN A 372 -15.34 31.53 -13.33
CA GLN A 372 -15.56 32.83 -14.01
C GLN A 372 -14.40 33.84 -13.98
N ASP A 373 -13.21 33.43 -13.50
CA ASP A 373 -11.87 34.08 -13.48
C ASP A 373 -11.40 34.96 -14.69
N GLU A 374 -12.20 35.13 -15.76
CA GLU A 374 -11.90 36.00 -16.92
C GLU A 374 -12.66 37.34 -16.91
N ASP A 375 -13.63 37.57 -16.01
CA ASP A 375 -14.54 38.74 -16.07
C ASP A 375 -14.22 39.89 -15.10
N GLY A 376 -13.42 39.62 -14.05
CA GLY A 376 -12.83 40.58 -13.11
C GLY A 376 -13.63 40.76 -11.81
N CYS A 377 -14.75 40.03 -11.63
CA CYS A 377 -15.64 40.18 -10.49
C CYS A 377 -15.56 38.99 -9.52
N PRO A 378 -15.05 39.16 -8.27
CA PRO A 378 -14.73 38.06 -7.36
C PRO A 378 -15.91 37.16 -6.99
N ASP A 379 -15.88 35.94 -7.51
CA ASP A 379 -16.79 34.83 -7.18
C ASP A 379 -16.26 33.95 -6.02
N VAL A 380 -17.05 32.96 -5.59
CA VAL A 380 -16.67 32.00 -4.55
C VAL A 380 -17.28 30.61 -4.75
N ALA A 381 -16.43 29.60 -4.91
CA ALA A 381 -16.76 28.18 -4.75
C ALA A 381 -16.40 27.70 -3.33
N ILE A 382 -17.19 26.77 -2.77
CA ILE A 382 -16.94 26.17 -1.45
C ILE A 382 -16.85 24.66 -1.64
N SER A 383 -15.69 24.08 -1.31
CA SER A 383 -15.51 22.65 -1.10
C SER A 383 -15.02 22.39 0.32
N THR A 384 -15.43 21.25 0.88
CA THR A 384 -15.02 20.78 2.21
C THR A 384 -14.55 19.35 2.08
N ALA A 385 -13.24 19.12 2.15
CA ALA A 385 -12.67 17.80 2.37
C ALA A 385 -12.60 17.50 3.89
N THR A 386 -12.49 16.24 4.25
CA THR A 386 -12.34 15.76 5.63
C THR A 386 -11.18 14.79 5.70
N ASP A 387 -10.04 15.24 6.20
CA ASP A 387 -8.82 14.44 6.26
C ASP A 387 -8.92 13.39 7.37
N TYR A 388 -8.51 12.15 7.05
CA TYR A 388 -8.40 11.05 7.98
C TYR A 388 -7.20 10.19 7.55
N LYS A 389 -6.19 10.06 8.42
CA LYS A 389 -5.03 9.17 8.20
C LYS A 389 -5.22 7.90 9.03
N PHE A 390 -4.76 6.78 8.49
CA PHE A 390 -4.76 5.48 9.19
C PHE A 390 -3.52 5.36 10.09
N PRO A 391 -3.55 4.48 11.12
CA PRO A 391 -2.42 4.26 12.02
C PRO A 391 -1.31 3.43 11.37
N ASP A 392 -0.13 3.57 11.94
CA ASP A 392 1.19 3.05 11.55
C ASP A 392 1.95 2.99 12.88
N ALA A 393 2.25 1.77 13.36
CA ALA A 393 2.47 1.51 14.79
C ALA A 393 3.95 1.47 15.23
N ASP A 394 4.89 1.19 14.32
CA ASP A 394 6.34 1.28 14.58
C ASP A 394 7.08 2.33 13.74
N GLU A 395 6.35 3.09 12.91
CA GLU A 395 6.84 4.15 12.02
C GLU A 395 7.84 3.66 10.95
N ASP A 396 7.69 2.45 10.38
CA ASP A 396 8.42 2.03 9.17
C ASP A 396 7.94 2.74 7.90
N GLY A 397 6.66 3.18 7.86
CA GLY A 397 6.01 3.87 6.74
C GLY A 397 4.93 3.07 6.01
N ILE A 398 4.64 1.84 6.44
CA ILE A 398 3.55 0.96 5.99
C ILE A 398 2.45 0.98 7.05
N ASP A 399 1.20 1.24 6.65
CA ASP A 399 0.10 1.34 7.62
C ASP A 399 -0.38 -0.03 8.15
N ASP A 400 -0.87 -0.07 9.40
CA ASP A 400 -1.22 -1.26 10.24
C ASP A 400 -2.09 -2.35 9.57
N ARG A 401 -2.61 -2.10 8.38
CA ARG A 401 -3.49 -3.02 7.63
C ARG A 401 -2.73 -3.81 6.55
N TRP A 402 -1.49 -3.41 6.26
CA TRP A 402 -0.62 -4.01 5.24
C TRP A 402 0.76 -4.40 5.79
N ASP A 403 1.19 -3.76 6.88
CA ASP A 403 2.25 -4.24 7.75
C ASP A 403 1.82 -5.55 8.47
N SER A 404 2.74 -6.52 8.53
CA SER A 404 2.57 -7.85 9.12
C SER A 404 3.29 -8.03 10.46
N CYS A 405 4.08 -7.04 10.92
CA CYS A 405 4.90 -7.10 12.12
C CYS A 405 4.65 -6.00 13.18
N LEU A 406 3.98 -4.87 12.87
CA LEU A 406 3.25 -3.95 13.79
C LEU A 406 4.02 -3.30 14.97
N THR A 407 5.29 -3.65 15.15
CA THR A 407 6.09 -3.41 16.37
C THR A 407 7.60 -3.59 16.14
N GLU A 408 8.03 -4.09 14.98
CA GLU A 408 9.42 -4.34 14.62
C GLU A 408 9.66 -3.67 13.26
N GLN A 409 10.18 -2.44 13.26
CA GLN A 409 10.35 -1.59 12.08
C GLN A 409 11.15 -2.28 10.95
N GLU A 410 10.62 -2.28 9.71
CA GLU A 410 11.33 -2.79 8.52
C GLU A 410 12.71 -2.13 8.33
N ASN A 411 13.69 -2.91 7.90
CA ASN A 411 15.08 -2.49 7.75
C ASN A 411 15.49 -2.09 6.32
N PHE A 412 14.59 -2.23 5.34
CA PHE A 412 14.69 -1.77 3.95
C PHE A 412 15.99 -2.22 3.25
N ASN A 413 16.26 -3.52 3.27
CA ASN A 413 17.49 -4.11 2.71
C ASN A 413 17.43 -4.46 1.21
N GLY A 414 16.25 -4.42 0.59
CA GLY A 414 15.98 -4.79 -0.80
C GLY A 414 15.42 -6.22 -0.95
N TYR A 415 14.80 -6.77 0.09
CA TYR A 415 14.15 -8.08 0.09
C TYR A 415 12.88 -8.02 0.94
N LEU A 416 11.73 -8.28 0.31
CA LEU A 416 10.38 -8.29 0.91
C LEU A 416 9.94 -7.01 1.66
N ASP A 417 10.55 -5.85 1.36
CA ASP A 417 10.35 -4.54 2.02
C ASP A 417 8.95 -3.89 1.83
N TRP A 418 7.90 -4.69 1.71
CA TRP A 418 6.50 -4.31 1.48
C TRP A 418 5.51 -5.02 2.42
N ASP A 419 5.97 -5.95 3.27
CA ASP A 419 5.14 -6.63 4.28
C ASP A 419 5.42 -6.23 5.73
N GLY A 420 6.33 -5.27 5.96
CA GLY A 420 6.61 -4.65 7.27
C GLY A 420 7.48 -5.47 8.22
N CYS A 421 7.96 -6.66 7.82
CA CYS A 421 8.65 -7.58 8.73
C CYS A 421 10.19 -7.60 8.52
N PRO A 422 11.01 -6.98 9.41
CA PRO A 422 12.44 -6.73 9.22
C PRO A 422 13.23 -7.96 8.84
N ASP A 423 13.43 -8.10 7.53
CA ASP A 423 13.85 -9.38 6.99
C ASP A 423 15.30 -9.71 7.33
N VAL A 424 15.56 -11.00 7.56
CA VAL A 424 16.88 -11.57 7.80
C VAL A 424 17.00 -12.88 7.03
N PRO A 425 18.07 -13.08 6.23
CA PRO A 425 18.21 -14.25 5.34
C PRO A 425 18.41 -15.54 6.15
N GLY A 426 17.31 -16.14 6.59
CA GLY A 426 17.31 -17.23 7.54
C GLY A 426 17.41 -18.62 6.91
N THR A 427 18.09 -19.55 7.58
CA THR A 427 17.88 -20.98 7.37
C THR A 427 17.67 -21.72 8.70
N THR A 428 16.53 -22.39 8.85
CA THR A 428 16.22 -23.24 10.03
C THR A 428 16.29 -24.72 9.66
N ALA A 429 17.48 -25.20 9.32
CA ALA A 429 17.76 -26.59 8.92
C ALA A 429 17.73 -27.60 10.10
N GLY A 430 16.64 -27.63 10.88
CA GLY A 430 16.51 -28.32 12.16
C GLY A 430 16.67 -29.86 12.13
N LYS A 431 17.92 -30.35 12.18
CA LYS A 431 18.25 -31.73 12.59
C LYS A 431 19.71 -32.05 12.92
N LEU A 432 20.64 -31.16 12.66
CA LEU A 432 22.07 -31.34 12.94
C LEU A 432 22.49 -30.49 14.16
N ALA A 433 23.73 -30.67 14.61
CA ALA A 433 24.33 -29.74 15.57
C ALA A 433 24.88 -28.55 14.79
N ASP A 434 24.73 -27.38 15.39
CA ASP A 434 25.19 -26.07 15.00
C ASP A 434 25.44 -25.39 16.36
N TYR A 435 26.65 -24.86 16.58
CA TYR A 435 27.16 -24.53 17.92
C TYR A 435 27.29 -23.02 18.16
N ASP A 436 27.35 -22.26 17.07
CA ASP A 436 27.60 -20.83 16.94
C ASP A 436 26.49 -20.09 16.19
N TYR A 437 25.57 -20.82 15.55
CA TYR A 437 24.27 -20.37 15.06
C TYR A 437 24.32 -19.48 13.81
N ASP A 438 25.17 -19.80 12.84
CA ASP A 438 25.13 -19.20 11.49
C ASP A 438 24.24 -19.95 10.48
N GLY A 439 23.77 -21.15 10.83
CA GLY A 439 22.93 -22.00 9.97
C GLY A 439 23.69 -23.10 9.21
N ILE A 440 25.03 -23.11 9.24
CA ILE A 440 25.86 -24.15 8.65
C ILE A 440 26.21 -25.19 9.74
N PRO A 441 25.79 -26.46 9.63
CA PRO A 441 25.97 -27.41 10.74
C PRO A 441 27.43 -27.87 10.97
N ASP A 442 27.78 -28.15 12.25
CA ASP A 442 29.02 -28.76 12.84
C ASP A 442 29.74 -29.85 12.00
N ALA A 443 29.03 -30.46 11.05
CA ALA A 443 29.43 -31.61 10.25
C ALA A 443 29.81 -31.26 8.79
N VAL A 444 29.59 -30.02 8.38
CA VAL A 444 29.91 -29.47 7.04
C VAL A 444 30.60 -28.10 7.09
N ASP A 445 30.43 -27.35 8.19
CA ASP A 445 31.20 -26.12 8.48
C ASP A 445 32.64 -26.45 8.95
N ASP A 446 33.62 -25.65 8.50
CA ASP A 446 35.06 -25.83 8.76
C ASP A 446 35.56 -25.03 10.00
N CYS A 447 34.73 -24.14 10.58
CA CYS A 447 34.96 -23.33 11.77
C CYS A 447 33.95 -23.45 12.98
N PRO A 448 33.36 -24.63 13.37
CA PRO A 448 32.19 -24.79 14.30
C PRO A 448 32.16 -24.18 15.73
N LYS A 449 32.61 -22.94 15.94
CA LYS A 449 32.69 -22.12 17.17
C LYS A 449 32.79 -20.61 16.94
N VAL A 450 32.86 -20.16 15.69
CA VAL A 450 33.00 -18.76 15.31
C VAL A 450 32.13 -18.53 14.06
N ALA A 451 30.85 -18.21 14.28
CA ALA A 451 29.85 -17.99 13.24
C ALA A 451 30.33 -17.14 12.05
N GLU A 452 29.93 -17.57 10.85
CA GLU A 452 30.10 -16.88 9.57
C GLU A 452 29.58 -15.43 9.60
N ARG A 453 30.10 -14.62 8.67
CA ARG A 453 29.62 -13.28 8.35
C ARG A 453 29.25 -13.25 6.88
N TYR A 454 28.02 -13.62 6.55
CA TYR A 454 27.46 -13.48 5.20
C TYR A 454 27.81 -12.11 4.60
N ASN A 455 28.74 -12.11 3.65
CA ASN A 455 29.39 -10.94 3.04
C ASN A 455 29.57 -11.07 1.51
N GLY A 456 29.20 -12.21 0.92
CA GLY A 456 29.30 -12.49 -0.51
C GLY A 456 30.64 -13.11 -0.94
N PHE A 457 31.43 -13.60 0.02
CA PHE A 457 32.69 -14.28 -0.22
C PHE A 457 32.80 -15.51 0.68
N GLN A 458 32.84 -16.70 0.04
CA GLN A 458 32.97 -18.03 0.65
C GLN A 458 31.94 -18.39 1.72
N ASP A 459 30.76 -17.76 1.74
CA ASP A 459 29.68 -17.92 2.74
C ASP A 459 29.03 -19.33 2.80
N GLU A 460 29.64 -20.32 2.14
CA GLU A 460 29.27 -21.74 2.13
C GLU A 460 30.17 -22.61 3.05
N ASP A 461 31.26 -22.08 3.62
CA ASP A 461 32.25 -22.87 4.39
C ASP A 461 32.22 -22.70 5.93
N GLY A 462 31.56 -21.66 6.44
CA GLY A 462 31.36 -21.40 7.88
C GLY A 462 32.51 -20.67 8.58
N CYS A 463 33.58 -20.31 7.87
CA CYS A 463 34.73 -19.62 8.44
C CYS A 463 34.70 -18.09 8.18
N PRO A 464 34.20 -17.26 9.13
CA PRO A 464 33.94 -15.84 8.92
C PRO A 464 35.13 -15.11 8.33
N ASP A 465 34.96 -14.60 7.10
CA ASP A 465 36.06 -14.28 6.17
C ASP A 465 36.78 -12.95 6.47
N GLY A 466 37.09 -12.74 7.74
CA GLY A 466 37.97 -11.70 8.23
C GLY A 466 39.43 -12.04 7.95
N ILE A 467 39.98 -11.44 6.90
CA ILE A 467 41.42 -11.48 6.58
C ILE A 467 42.23 -11.15 7.85
N ASP A 468 42.95 -12.15 8.39
CA ASP A 468 43.85 -12.00 9.56
C ASP A 468 45.11 -11.21 9.14
N LEU A 469 44.91 -9.89 9.02
CA LEU A 469 45.84 -8.87 8.54
C LEU A 469 47.09 -8.79 9.41
N LYS A 470 48.05 -9.67 9.11
CA LYS A 470 49.42 -9.67 9.68
C LYS A 470 50.31 -8.55 9.14
N SER A 471 49.76 -7.33 9.09
CA SER A 471 50.48 -6.08 8.91
C SER A 471 51.44 -6.08 7.72
N GLY A 472 50.92 -6.40 6.53
CA GLY A 472 51.39 -5.72 5.32
C GLY A 472 51.28 -4.20 5.54
N GLY A 473 52.18 -3.45 4.93
CA GLY A 473 52.06 -1.99 4.92
C GLY A 473 50.87 -1.56 4.08
N ASP A 474 50.42 -0.33 4.29
CA ASP A 474 49.61 0.45 3.37
C ASP A 474 50.33 1.80 3.27
N SER A 475 50.97 2.03 2.11
CA SER A 475 51.98 3.08 1.95
C SER A 475 51.43 4.44 1.51
N ASP A 476 50.24 4.49 0.91
CA ASP A 476 49.62 5.73 0.39
C ASP A 476 48.14 5.95 0.81
N LYS A 477 47.48 4.91 1.33
CA LYS A 477 46.20 4.94 2.06
C LYS A 477 44.96 5.01 1.20
N ASP A 478 44.86 4.16 0.19
CA ASP A 478 43.55 3.73 -0.33
C ASP A 478 42.80 2.84 0.66
N GLY A 479 43.42 1.75 1.09
CA GLY A 479 42.86 0.67 1.90
C GLY A 479 43.41 -0.71 1.53
N ILE A 480 44.19 -0.83 0.46
CA ILE A 480 44.73 -2.07 -0.09
C ILE A 480 46.19 -2.23 0.42
N PRO A 481 46.56 -3.38 1.03
CA PRO A 481 47.93 -3.56 1.51
C PRO A 481 48.99 -3.71 0.41
N ASP A 482 50.19 -3.15 0.65
CA ASP A 482 51.43 -3.20 -0.16
C ASP A 482 51.83 -4.61 -0.69
N GLU A 483 51.25 -5.69 -0.15
CA GLU A 483 51.54 -7.08 -0.52
C GLU A 483 50.56 -7.66 -1.57
N ILE A 484 49.41 -7.01 -1.82
CA ILE A 484 48.42 -7.37 -2.85
C ILE A 484 48.16 -6.25 -3.87
N ASP A 485 48.48 -5.01 -3.49
CA ASP A 485 48.44 -3.79 -4.32
C ASP A 485 49.46 -3.82 -5.48
N HIS A 486 49.02 -3.45 -6.69
CA HIS A 486 49.82 -3.39 -7.92
C HIS A 486 50.54 -2.04 -8.12
N CYS A 487 50.12 -0.97 -7.44
CA CYS A 487 50.72 0.36 -7.43
C CYS A 487 51.03 0.95 -6.01
N PRO A 488 51.81 0.31 -5.09
CA PRO A 488 51.98 0.68 -3.66
C PRO A 488 52.64 2.01 -3.26
N LEU A 489 52.44 3.07 -4.04
CA LEU A 489 52.87 4.44 -3.80
C LEU A 489 51.91 5.48 -4.47
N ILE A 490 50.80 5.04 -5.07
CA ILE A 490 49.84 5.86 -5.83
C ILE A 490 48.40 5.37 -5.59
N LYS A 491 47.82 5.71 -4.43
CA LYS A 491 46.40 5.50 -4.04
C LYS A 491 45.40 5.32 -5.19
N GLU A 492 44.67 4.21 -5.12
CA GLU A 492 43.48 3.86 -5.90
C GLU A 492 42.40 4.98 -5.99
N THR A 493 41.68 4.97 -7.11
CA THR A 493 40.53 5.84 -7.41
C THR A 493 39.25 5.02 -7.61
N TYR A 494 38.76 4.45 -6.50
CA TYR A 494 37.47 3.72 -6.39
C TYR A 494 36.38 4.31 -7.29
N ASN A 495 36.04 3.58 -8.35
CA ASN A 495 35.12 4.02 -9.41
C ASN A 495 34.24 2.86 -9.94
N ARG A 496 34.24 1.71 -9.25
CA ARG A 496 33.59 0.43 -9.62
C ARG A 496 34.23 -0.29 -10.82
N TYR A 497 35.44 0.08 -11.24
CA TYR A 497 36.21 -0.62 -12.28
C TYR A 497 37.61 -0.95 -11.75
N LEU A 498 37.84 -2.25 -11.52
CA LEU A 498 39.11 -2.81 -11.03
C LEU A 498 39.62 -2.30 -9.67
N ASP A 499 38.81 -1.56 -8.90
CA ASP A 499 38.91 -1.11 -7.48
C ASP A 499 39.58 -2.04 -6.42
N SER A 500 39.98 -3.27 -6.77
CA SER A 500 40.67 -4.25 -5.91
C SER A 500 42.15 -4.48 -6.28
N ASP A 501 42.64 -3.85 -7.34
CA ASP A 501 44.00 -4.03 -7.88
C ASP A 501 45.03 -3.05 -7.25
N GLY A 502 44.61 -1.83 -6.88
CA GLY A 502 45.44 -0.80 -6.22
C GLY A 502 46.06 0.22 -7.16
N CYS A 503 45.98 0.02 -8.48
CA CYS A 503 46.38 1.01 -9.46
C CYS A 503 45.21 1.94 -9.83
N PRO A 504 45.32 3.27 -9.63
CA PRO A 504 44.25 4.25 -9.84
C PRO A 504 43.75 4.20 -11.26
N ASP A 505 42.68 3.45 -11.42
CA ASP A 505 42.18 3.09 -12.74
C ASP A 505 41.26 4.19 -13.27
N TYR A 506 41.04 4.14 -14.57
CA TYR A 506 40.09 5.03 -15.23
C TYR A 506 39.09 4.18 -16.02
N VAL A 507 37.87 4.05 -15.49
CA VAL A 507 36.72 4.01 -16.40
C VAL A 507 36.87 5.23 -17.30
N ALA A 508 37.01 5.00 -18.60
CA ALA A 508 36.79 6.06 -19.54
C ALA A 508 35.34 6.51 -19.35
N ASP A 509 35.12 7.79 -19.17
CA ASP A 509 33.81 8.34 -19.49
C ASP A 509 33.54 8.06 -20.96
N ASP A 510 32.36 7.54 -21.33
CA ASP A 510 32.15 7.04 -22.69
C ASP A 510 31.92 8.14 -23.75
N LYS A 511 32.62 9.26 -23.56
CA LYS A 511 33.08 10.20 -24.60
C LYS A 511 34.05 9.53 -25.60
N SER A 512 34.15 8.20 -25.59
CA SER A 512 34.75 7.39 -26.65
C SER A 512 33.73 7.10 -27.76
N THR A 513 32.45 6.89 -27.39
CA THR A 513 31.30 7.06 -28.27
C THR A 513 30.99 8.54 -28.51
N ALA A 514 30.27 8.82 -29.60
CA ALA A 514 29.67 10.12 -29.82
C ALA A 514 28.28 10.14 -29.16
N ASP A 515 27.95 11.31 -28.63
CA ASP A 515 26.70 11.77 -28.07
C ASP A 515 26.68 13.24 -28.50
N THR A 516 25.75 13.58 -29.40
CA THR A 516 25.85 14.76 -30.27
C THR A 516 25.01 15.95 -29.77
N ASP A 517 24.03 15.67 -28.92
CA ASP A 517 23.09 16.62 -28.32
C ASP A 517 23.10 16.60 -26.78
N GLY A 518 23.47 15.49 -26.13
CA GLY A 518 23.83 15.44 -24.71
C GLY A 518 22.73 14.94 -23.77
N ASP A 519 21.83 14.07 -24.22
CA ASP A 519 20.77 13.49 -23.36
C ASP A 519 21.25 12.30 -22.51
N GLY A 520 22.35 11.64 -22.90
CA GLY A 520 22.90 10.46 -22.23
C GLY A 520 22.81 9.15 -23.04
N ILE A 521 22.15 9.17 -24.21
CA ILE A 521 22.10 8.08 -25.18
C ILE A 521 23.17 8.34 -26.26
N THR A 522 23.88 7.29 -26.70
CA THR A 522 24.95 7.44 -27.71
C THR A 522 24.39 7.53 -29.13
N ASP A 523 25.08 8.25 -30.03
CA ASP A 523 24.87 8.32 -31.51
C ASP A 523 24.61 6.95 -32.20
N SER A 524 24.99 5.85 -31.55
CA SER A 524 24.90 4.46 -32.04
C SER A 524 23.67 3.68 -31.53
N LEU A 525 22.94 4.21 -30.56
CA LEU A 525 21.74 3.63 -29.95
C LEU A 525 20.52 4.55 -30.15
N ASP A 526 20.77 5.85 -30.18
CA ASP A 526 19.83 6.95 -30.46
C ASP A 526 19.36 6.95 -31.93
N LEU A 527 18.04 7.12 -32.15
CA LEU A 527 17.38 7.20 -33.45
C LEU A 527 17.36 8.64 -34.05
N CYS A 528 17.61 9.67 -33.24
CA CYS A 528 17.63 11.09 -33.56
C CYS A 528 18.95 11.91 -33.33
N PRO A 529 20.22 11.41 -33.49
CA PRO A 529 21.52 12.03 -33.07
C PRO A 529 21.87 13.49 -33.42
N THR A 530 21.03 14.43 -33.03
CA THR A 530 21.06 15.90 -33.19
C THR A 530 19.92 16.62 -32.44
N GLN A 531 19.00 15.91 -31.77
CA GLN A 531 17.89 16.44 -30.99
C GLN A 531 17.74 15.59 -29.72
N PRO A 532 18.00 16.14 -28.52
CA PRO A 532 18.04 15.35 -27.29
C PRO A 532 16.66 14.84 -26.88
N GLU A 533 16.62 13.65 -26.29
CA GLU A 533 15.45 13.02 -25.70
C GLU A 533 14.73 13.91 -24.67
N THR A 534 13.42 13.70 -24.54
CA THR A 534 12.56 14.36 -23.57
C THR A 534 12.00 13.33 -22.59
N PHE A 535 12.83 12.90 -21.63
CA PHE A 535 12.46 11.90 -20.60
C PHE A 535 11.10 12.21 -19.96
N ASN A 536 10.11 11.36 -20.22
CA ASN A 536 8.71 11.55 -19.82
C ASN A 536 7.98 10.23 -19.50
N ASN A 537 8.71 9.13 -19.31
CA ASN A 537 8.22 7.74 -19.16
C ASN A 537 7.56 7.13 -20.41
N TYR A 538 7.57 7.81 -21.56
CA TYR A 538 7.09 7.28 -22.84
C TYR A 538 8.24 7.29 -23.85
N GLN A 539 8.64 6.09 -24.28
CA GLN A 539 9.72 5.80 -25.25
C GLN A 539 11.14 6.33 -24.97
N ASP A 540 11.41 6.92 -23.79
CA ASP A 540 12.68 7.39 -23.15
C ASP A 540 14.02 6.64 -23.42
N LYS A 541 14.04 5.57 -24.22
CA LYS A 541 15.20 4.75 -24.60
C LYS A 541 15.50 4.79 -26.11
N ASP A 542 14.74 5.53 -26.92
CA ASP A 542 14.93 5.61 -28.38
C ASP A 542 15.71 6.86 -28.84
N GLY A 543 15.77 7.92 -28.03
CA GLY A 543 16.56 9.14 -28.28
C GLY A 543 15.83 10.19 -29.12
N CYS A 544 14.58 9.95 -29.54
CA CYS A 544 13.83 10.87 -30.37
C CYS A 544 12.82 11.70 -29.56
N PRO A 545 13.06 13.01 -29.29
CA PRO A 545 12.25 13.83 -28.40
C PRO A 545 10.76 13.71 -28.67
N ASP A 546 10.09 13.09 -27.70
CA ASP A 546 8.76 12.59 -27.92
C ASP A 546 7.71 13.70 -27.97
N LYS A 547 6.73 13.53 -28.85
CA LYS A 547 5.76 14.58 -29.18
C LYS A 547 4.47 14.36 -28.45
N PHE A 548 4.54 14.61 -27.14
CA PHE A 548 3.42 14.98 -26.28
C PHE A 548 2.12 14.27 -26.71
N THR A 549 2.01 13.00 -26.34
CA THR A 549 0.77 12.23 -26.52
C THR A 549 -0.41 13.09 -26.05
N SER A 550 -1.48 13.08 -26.84
CA SER A 550 -2.51 14.10 -26.67
C SER A 550 -3.18 13.94 -25.32
N THR A 551 -3.14 14.99 -24.50
CA THR A 551 -3.96 15.17 -23.28
C THR A 551 -5.45 15.38 -23.62
N LEU A 552 -5.91 14.67 -24.65
CA LEU A 552 -7.30 14.42 -24.92
C LEU A 552 -7.59 13.09 -24.24
N ASP A 553 -8.09 13.23 -23.03
CA ASP A 553 -8.85 12.28 -22.25
C ASP A 553 -10.29 12.85 -22.32
N THR A 554 -11.27 12.03 -22.66
CA THR A 554 -12.64 12.46 -23.04
C THR A 554 -13.64 12.32 -21.88
N ASP A 555 -13.19 11.66 -20.82
CA ASP A 555 -13.95 10.98 -19.78
C ASP A 555 -13.56 11.56 -18.42
N GLY A 556 -12.26 11.79 -18.25
CA GLY A 556 -11.59 12.36 -17.10
C GLY A 556 -10.95 11.34 -16.16
N ASP A 557 -10.57 10.14 -16.62
CA ASP A 557 -10.00 9.08 -15.77
C ASP A 557 -8.46 9.08 -15.68
N GLY A 558 -7.77 9.83 -16.54
CA GLY A 558 -6.30 9.89 -16.61
C GLY A 558 -5.66 9.06 -17.72
N ILE A 559 -6.40 8.19 -18.42
CA ILE A 559 -5.90 7.36 -19.52
C ILE A 559 -6.20 8.08 -20.85
N PRO A 560 -5.19 8.45 -21.67
CA PRO A 560 -5.45 9.18 -22.91
C PRO A 560 -6.19 8.34 -23.98
N ASN A 561 -7.08 8.99 -24.74
CA ASN A 561 -7.88 8.48 -25.88
C ASN A 561 -7.11 7.67 -26.96
N THR A 562 -5.79 7.62 -26.89
CA THR A 562 -4.89 6.90 -27.81
C THR A 562 -4.43 5.54 -27.31
N ILE A 563 -4.62 5.24 -26.02
CA ILE A 563 -4.29 3.95 -25.40
C ILE A 563 -5.48 3.32 -24.67
N ASP A 564 -6.49 4.12 -24.28
CA ASP A 564 -7.75 3.64 -23.70
C ASP A 564 -8.65 2.93 -24.75
N GLU A 565 -9.27 1.81 -24.39
CA GLU A 565 -10.15 1.00 -25.26
C GLU A 565 -11.61 1.49 -25.29
N CYS A 566 -12.02 2.38 -24.38
CA CYS A 566 -13.40 2.83 -24.16
C CYS A 566 -13.69 4.36 -24.26
N PRO A 567 -13.08 5.17 -25.16
CA PRO A 567 -12.80 6.61 -24.98
C PRO A 567 -14.01 7.58 -24.95
N SER A 568 -14.89 7.39 -23.98
CA SER A 568 -16.17 8.05 -23.72
C SER A 568 -16.92 7.54 -22.45
N ASN A 569 -16.42 6.52 -21.75
CA ASN A 569 -16.87 6.06 -20.43
C ASN A 569 -15.61 5.86 -19.54
N PRO A 570 -15.47 6.56 -18.39
CA PRO A 570 -14.23 6.54 -17.61
C PRO A 570 -13.99 5.22 -16.89
N GLU A 571 -12.73 4.82 -16.78
CA GLU A 571 -12.22 3.72 -15.98
C GLU A 571 -12.78 3.70 -14.55
N THR A 572 -13.00 2.51 -14.02
CA THR A 572 -13.50 2.24 -12.67
C THR A 572 -12.42 1.50 -11.86
N TYR A 573 -11.27 2.14 -11.64
CA TYR A 573 -10.12 1.64 -10.85
C TYR A 573 -10.55 0.78 -9.64
N ASN A 574 -10.38 -0.54 -9.75
CA ASN A 574 -10.91 -1.51 -8.79
C ASN A 574 -9.98 -2.72 -8.55
N ARG A 575 -8.76 -2.70 -9.12
CA ARG A 575 -7.78 -3.79 -9.21
C ARG A 575 -8.17 -4.94 -10.14
N PHE A 576 -8.96 -4.68 -11.18
CA PHE A 576 -9.32 -5.63 -12.24
C PHE A 576 -9.37 -4.89 -13.58
N GLN A 577 -8.30 -5.07 -14.37
CA GLN A 577 -8.10 -4.49 -15.70
C GLN A 577 -7.97 -2.95 -15.79
N ASP A 578 -7.75 -2.27 -14.64
CA ASP A 578 -7.45 -0.83 -14.42
C ASP A 578 -6.41 -0.14 -15.37
N GLU A 579 -5.84 -0.82 -16.36
CA GLU A 579 -4.93 -0.30 -17.39
C GLU A 579 -5.58 -0.15 -18.78
N ASP A 580 -6.79 -0.70 -19.03
CA ASP A 580 -7.40 -0.72 -20.38
C ASP A 580 -8.36 0.45 -20.67
N GLY A 581 -8.83 1.17 -19.65
CA GLY A 581 -9.68 2.36 -19.78
C GLY A 581 -11.17 2.06 -19.92
N CYS A 582 -11.59 0.79 -19.90
CA CYS A 582 -12.99 0.42 -19.90
C CYS A 582 -13.53 0.29 -18.48
N PRO A 583 -14.69 0.91 -18.14
CA PRO A 583 -15.30 0.84 -16.80
C PRO A 583 -15.67 -0.59 -16.42
N ASP A 584 -14.71 -1.30 -15.85
CA ASP A 584 -14.85 -2.72 -15.60
C ASP A 584 -15.57 -2.98 -14.27
N VAL A 585 -16.08 -4.19 -14.13
CA VAL A 585 -16.82 -4.61 -12.94
C VAL A 585 -16.09 -5.78 -12.31
N ALA A 586 -15.08 -5.49 -11.49
CA ALA A 586 -14.73 -6.40 -10.43
C ALA A 586 -16.00 -6.69 -9.62
N ILE A 587 -16.54 -7.90 -9.80
CA ILE A 587 -17.47 -8.49 -8.85
C ILE A 587 -16.62 -8.86 -7.63
N SER A 588 -16.26 -7.82 -6.88
CA SER A 588 -16.12 -7.93 -5.45
C SER A 588 -17.46 -8.44 -4.93
N THR A 589 -17.57 -9.76 -4.83
CA THR A 589 -18.15 -10.34 -3.63
C THR A 589 -17.28 -9.90 -2.47
N ALA A 590 -17.45 -8.64 -2.07
CA ALA A 590 -17.56 -8.32 -0.67
C ALA A 590 -18.61 -9.31 -0.15
N THR A 591 -18.12 -10.41 0.39
CA THR A 591 -18.89 -11.18 1.34
C THR A 591 -19.10 -10.21 2.49
N ASP A 592 -20.26 -9.54 2.48
CA ASP A 592 -20.96 -9.16 3.71
C ASP A 592 -20.98 -10.44 4.55
N TYR A 593 -19.93 -10.65 5.36
CA TYR A 593 -19.80 -11.82 6.20
C TYR A 593 -20.78 -11.62 7.34
N LYS A 594 -22.04 -11.90 7.04
CA LYS A 594 -23.10 -12.03 8.02
C LYS A 594 -22.75 -13.27 8.81
N PHE A 595 -22.22 -13.02 10.00
CA PHE A 595 -22.16 -14.00 11.06
C PHE A 595 -23.54 -14.67 11.18
N PRO A 596 -23.61 -15.97 11.51
CA PRO A 596 -24.88 -16.65 11.68
C PRO A 596 -25.81 -15.87 12.61
N ASP A 597 -27.07 -15.75 12.18
CA ASP A 597 -28.17 -15.09 12.87
C ASP A 597 -29.32 -16.12 12.76
N ALA A 598 -29.47 -16.92 13.82
CA ALA A 598 -30.21 -18.18 13.77
C ALA A 598 -31.74 -18.03 13.73
N ASP A 599 -32.30 -16.86 14.04
CA ASP A 599 -33.73 -16.57 13.96
C ASP A 599 -34.12 -15.31 13.16
N GLY A 600 -33.15 -14.43 12.84
CA GLY A 600 -33.29 -13.34 11.89
C GLY A 600 -33.62 -11.99 12.51
N ASP A 601 -33.15 -11.66 13.72
CA ASP A 601 -33.34 -10.32 14.31
C ASP A 601 -32.33 -9.27 13.83
N GLY A 602 -31.11 -9.68 13.47
CA GLY A 602 -30.02 -8.81 13.02
C GLY A 602 -28.87 -8.60 14.01
N ILE A 603 -28.94 -9.23 15.19
CA ILE A 603 -27.84 -9.52 16.10
C ILE A 603 -27.31 -10.92 15.73
N ASP A 604 -26.01 -11.17 15.82
CA ASP A 604 -25.45 -12.47 15.42
C ASP A 604 -25.20 -13.42 16.61
N ASP A 605 -25.19 -14.73 16.34
CA ASP A 605 -25.09 -15.89 17.25
C ASP A 605 -23.95 -15.82 18.32
N ARG A 606 -23.01 -14.86 18.21
CA ARG A 606 -21.91 -14.65 19.18
C ARG A 606 -22.23 -13.59 20.23
N TRP A 607 -23.15 -12.68 19.92
CA TRP A 607 -23.63 -11.60 20.80
C TRP A 607 -25.09 -11.79 21.23
N ASP A 608 -25.85 -12.58 20.45
CA ASP A 608 -27.16 -13.11 20.81
C ASP A 608 -27.06 -14.18 21.93
N SER A 609 -27.84 -13.96 23.00
CA SER A 609 -27.94 -14.81 24.18
C SER A 609 -29.09 -15.84 24.12
N CYS A 610 -29.92 -15.80 23.07
CA CYS A 610 -31.18 -16.55 22.93
C CYS A 610 -31.28 -17.46 21.69
N LEU A 611 -30.48 -17.29 20.62
CA LEU A 611 -30.14 -18.25 19.53
C LEU A 611 -31.29 -18.88 18.72
N THR A 612 -32.55 -18.55 19.02
CA THR A 612 -33.76 -19.20 18.48
C THR A 612 -35.06 -18.42 18.74
N GLU A 613 -35.00 -17.27 19.41
CA GLU A 613 -36.15 -16.44 19.77
C GLU A 613 -35.86 -14.97 19.43
N GLN A 614 -36.30 -14.53 18.25
CA GLN A 614 -36.07 -13.21 17.64
C GLN A 614 -36.35 -12.00 18.55
N GLU A 615 -35.37 -11.11 18.77
CA GLU A 615 -35.55 -9.85 19.51
C GLU A 615 -36.52 -8.88 18.79
N ASN A 616 -37.16 -8.03 19.60
CA ASN A 616 -38.32 -7.21 19.26
C ASN A 616 -38.09 -5.69 19.29
N PHE A 617 -36.85 -5.23 19.51
CA PHE A 617 -36.36 -3.84 19.32
C PHE A 617 -37.29 -2.78 19.93
N ASN A 618 -37.45 -2.86 21.24
CA ASN A 618 -38.47 -2.13 22.00
C ASN A 618 -37.93 -0.87 22.71
N GLY A 619 -36.60 -0.71 22.79
CA GLY A 619 -35.89 0.37 23.49
C GLY A 619 -35.31 -0.04 24.86
N TYR A 620 -35.18 -1.35 25.12
CA TYR A 620 -34.67 -1.91 26.37
C TYR A 620 -33.92 -3.21 26.07
N LEU A 621 -32.62 -3.22 26.38
CA LEU A 621 -31.68 -4.34 26.18
C LEU A 621 -31.61 -4.91 24.74
N ASP A 622 -31.97 -4.12 23.74
CA ASP A 622 -31.99 -4.45 22.29
C ASP A 622 -30.62 -4.77 21.64
N TRP A 623 -29.66 -5.31 22.42
CA TRP A 623 -28.28 -5.64 22.05
C TRP A 623 -27.84 -7.03 22.53
N ASP A 624 -28.68 -7.77 23.28
CA ASP A 624 -28.33 -9.12 23.80
C ASP A 624 -29.05 -10.29 23.09
N GLY A 625 -29.86 -10.01 22.06
CA GLY A 625 -30.58 -11.01 21.25
C GLY A 625 -31.79 -11.67 21.92
N CYS A 626 -32.10 -11.35 23.19
CA CYS A 626 -33.21 -12.00 23.89
C CYS A 626 -34.53 -11.19 23.81
N PRO A 627 -35.71 -11.82 23.56
CA PRO A 627 -37.00 -11.14 23.39
C PRO A 627 -37.44 -10.33 24.61
N ASP A 628 -37.06 -9.06 24.65
CA ASP A 628 -37.25 -8.28 25.84
C ASP A 628 -38.70 -7.82 26.03
N VAL A 629 -39.13 -7.78 27.29
CA VAL A 629 -40.53 -7.54 27.66
C VAL A 629 -40.60 -6.48 28.74
N PRO A 630 -40.77 -5.19 28.36
CA PRO A 630 -40.87 -4.06 29.28
C PRO A 630 -41.90 -4.29 30.39
N GLY A 631 -41.42 -4.69 31.57
CA GLY A 631 -42.26 -5.08 32.70
C GLY A 631 -43.18 -6.26 32.37
N ALA A 632 -42.61 -7.42 32.05
CA ALA A 632 -43.35 -8.64 31.75
C ALA A 632 -44.59 -8.87 32.65
N GLU A 633 -45.79 -8.98 32.06
CA GLU A 633 -46.95 -9.62 32.70
C GLU A 633 -46.59 -11.10 32.92
N SER A 634 -45.82 -11.37 33.97
CA SER A 634 -45.32 -12.69 34.34
C SER A 634 -46.50 -13.60 34.66
N THR A 635 -46.93 -14.37 33.66
CA THR A 635 -48.12 -15.20 33.76
C THR A 635 -47.94 -16.29 34.83
N ILE A 636 -48.49 -16.00 36.01
CA ILE A 636 -48.49 -16.77 37.27
C ILE A 636 -47.37 -16.40 38.26
N SER A 637 -47.59 -15.32 39.00
CA SER A 637 -47.24 -15.27 40.43
C SER A 637 -48.46 -14.83 41.24
N ASN A 638 -48.92 -15.65 42.19
CA ASN A 638 -50.15 -15.38 42.97
C ASN A 638 -49.86 -14.53 44.22
N ARG A 639 -49.21 -13.38 44.04
CA ARG A 639 -48.99 -12.38 45.09
C ARG A 639 -49.84 -11.15 44.83
N ALA A 640 -50.17 -10.41 45.89
CA ALA A 640 -50.74 -9.09 45.76
C ALA A 640 -49.60 -8.09 45.58
N ASP A 641 -49.82 -7.19 44.64
CA ASP A 641 -49.05 -6.03 44.25
C ASP A 641 -50.17 -5.01 43.97
N SER A 642 -50.15 -3.87 44.65
CA SER A 642 -51.34 -3.04 44.88
C SER A 642 -51.34 -1.72 44.10
N ASP A 643 -50.19 -1.36 43.57
CA ASP A 643 -49.84 -0.15 42.82
C ASP A 643 -49.18 -0.48 41.47
N GLY A 644 -48.50 -1.63 41.35
CA GLY A 644 -48.10 -2.23 40.07
C GLY A 644 -46.67 -1.93 39.63
N ASP A 645 -45.73 -1.73 40.55
CA ASP A 645 -44.32 -1.47 40.21
C ASP A 645 -43.43 -2.72 40.13
N GLY A 646 -43.96 -3.90 40.51
CA GLY A 646 -43.25 -5.18 40.52
C GLY A 646 -42.90 -5.69 41.94
N TYR A 647 -42.93 -4.84 42.97
CA TYR A 647 -42.71 -5.25 44.35
C TYR A 647 -44.04 -5.65 45.03
N SER A 648 -44.19 -6.94 45.37
CA SER A 648 -45.41 -7.40 46.06
C SER A 648 -45.58 -6.77 47.46
N ASP A 649 -46.82 -6.54 47.90
CA ASP A 649 -47.30 -6.03 49.22
C ASP A 649 -46.56 -6.57 50.49
N SER A 650 -45.82 -7.67 50.32
CA SER A 650 -45.16 -8.45 51.37
C SER A 650 -43.65 -8.22 51.50
N VAL A 651 -43.06 -7.48 50.56
CA VAL A 651 -41.63 -7.08 50.57
C VAL A 651 -41.44 -5.58 50.34
N ASP A 652 -42.37 -4.96 49.62
CA ASP A 652 -42.46 -3.52 49.43
C ASP A 652 -42.65 -2.76 50.77
N SER A 653 -42.00 -1.60 50.87
CA SER A 653 -42.07 -0.64 51.97
C SER A 653 -43.23 0.37 51.84
N CYS A 654 -43.78 0.58 50.65
CA CYS A 654 -44.84 1.55 50.33
C CYS A 654 -46.14 1.01 49.63
N PRO A 655 -46.83 -0.10 50.05
CA PRO A 655 -47.84 -0.86 49.25
C PRO A 655 -49.17 -0.21 48.79
N THR A 656 -49.11 1.02 48.32
CA THR A 656 -50.17 1.84 47.71
C THR A 656 -49.63 3.02 46.86
N ALA A 657 -48.32 3.15 46.67
CA ALA A 657 -47.65 4.24 45.97
C ALA A 657 -46.39 3.69 45.25
N PRO A 658 -46.40 3.56 43.91
CA PRO A 658 -45.38 2.84 43.16
C PRO A 658 -44.04 3.59 43.10
N GLU A 659 -42.95 2.82 43.04
CA GLU A 659 -41.57 3.25 42.82
C GLU A 659 -41.38 4.21 41.62
N THR A 660 -40.47 5.16 41.75
CA THR A 660 -40.16 6.22 40.78
C THR A 660 -38.90 5.97 39.94
N TRP A 661 -38.15 4.89 40.22
CA TRP A 661 -37.04 4.38 39.39
C TRP A 661 -36.04 5.46 38.93
N ASN A 662 -35.55 6.26 39.89
CA ASN A 662 -34.70 7.43 39.62
C ASN A 662 -33.22 7.26 39.99
N LYS A 663 -32.75 6.01 40.11
CA LYS A 663 -31.39 5.60 40.53
C LYS A 663 -31.02 6.03 41.95
N TYR A 664 -32.01 6.25 42.80
CA TYR A 664 -31.85 6.60 44.21
C TYR A 664 -32.90 5.86 45.04
N ASN A 665 -32.44 4.81 45.74
CA ASN A 665 -33.22 3.91 46.61
C ASN A 665 -34.23 2.95 45.93
N ASP A 666 -34.24 2.81 44.59
CA ASP A 666 -35.08 1.96 43.69
C ASP A 666 -35.24 0.45 44.04
N SER A 667 -34.85 0.02 45.24
CA SER A 667 -34.77 -1.35 45.74
C SER A 667 -35.65 -1.63 46.97
N ASP A 668 -36.38 -0.63 47.49
CA ASP A 668 -37.28 -0.82 48.66
C ASP A 668 -38.79 -0.62 48.37
N GLY A 669 -39.13 -0.18 47.14
CA GLY A 669 -40.49 0.00 46.63
C GLY A 669 -41.14 1.35 46.98
N CYS A 670 -40.40 2.27 47.61
CA CYS A 670 -40.93 3.59 47.96
C CYS A 670 -40.51 4.66 46.94
N PRO A 671 -41.46 5.45 46.38
CA PRO A 671 -41.15 6.55 45.47
C PRO A 671 -40.35 7.66 46.17
N ASP A 672 -39.03 7.55 46.09
CA ASP A 672 -38.06 8.47 46.65
C ASP A 672 -37.68 9.56 45.63
N THR A 673 -36.86 10.52 46.04
CA THR A 673 -36.37 11.59 45.13
C THR A 673 -34.89 11.86 45.33
N ALA A 674 -34.11 11.73 44.25
CA ALA A 674 -32.68 11.98 44.26
C ALA A 674 -32.33 13.39 44.80
N PRO A 675 -31.36 13.53 45.74
CA PRO A 675 -31.04 14.82 46.36
C PRO A 675 -30.62 15.95 45.41
N GLU A 676 -30.15 15.64 44.19
CA GLU A 676 -29.78 16.64 43.18
C GLU A 676 -30.99 17.13 42.36
N GLN A 677 -32.03 16.31 42.19
CA GLN A 677 -33.30 16.75 41.59
C GLN A 677 -34.04 17.77 42.46
N GLN A 678 -33.71 17.86 43.75
CA GLN A 678 -34.20 18.92 44.65
C GLN A 678 -33.43 20.24 44.53
N ARG A 679 -32.45 20.36 43.62
CA ARG A 679 -31.56 21.53 43.48
C ARG A 679 -31.67 22.32 42.18
N PHE A 680 -32.31 21.78 41.14
CA PHE A 680 -32.35 22.43 39.83
C PHE A 680 -33.78 22.48 39.27
N VAL A 681 -34.10 23.60 38.62
CA VAL A 681 -35.40 23.93 38.00
C VAL A 681 -36.56 24.04 39.01
N HIS A 682 -36.62 25.20 39.68
CA HIS A 682 -37.90 25.79 40.07
C HIS A 682 -38.12 27.08 39.28
N ASP A 683 -39.29 27.16 38.67
CA ASP A 683 -39.92 28.33 38.05
C ASP A 683 -41.32 28.35 38.70
N ASP A 684 -41.49 29.22 39.70
CA ASP A 684 -42.66 29.19 40.62
C ASP A 684 -43.93 29.83 40.01
N ASP A 685 -43.83 30.50 38.86
CA ASP A 685 -44.96 31.18 38.22
C ASP A 685 -45.15 30.89 36.72
N LEU A 686 -44.21 30.15 36.12
CA LEU A 686 -44.27 29.47 34.82
C LEU A 686 -44.16 30.40 33.61
N ASP A 687 -43.26 31.38 33.67
CA ASP A 687 -42.92 32.24 32.53
C ASP A 687 -41.78 31.71 31.64
N GLY A 688 -40.94 30.80 32.17
CA GLY A 688 -39.78 30.23 31.48
C GLY A 688 -38.42 30.72 31.99
N ILE A 689 -38.36 31.58 33.01
CA ILE A 689 -37.14 32.02 33.70
C ILE A 689 -37.08 31.31 35.07
N ILE A 690 -35.92 30.76 35.43
CA ILE A 690 -35.78 30.00 36.69
C ILE A 690 -35.59 30.94 37.90
N ASN A 691 -36.12 30.55 39.06
CA ASN A 691 -36.14 31.32 40.31
C ASN A 691 -34.77 31.87 40.80
N ASP A 692 -33.65 31.27 40.38
CA ASP A 692 -32.29 31.71 40.74
C ASP A 692 -31.71 32.77 39.77
N GLU A 693 -32.30 32.94 38.59
CA GLU A 693 -31.96 33.98 37.61
C GLU A 693 -33.03 35.10 37.53
N ASP A 694 -34.26 34.81 37.95
CA ASP A 694 -35.38 35.75 38.05
C ASP A 694 -35.27 36.70 39.27
N LEU A 695 -35.51 38.00 39.05
CA LEU A 695 -35.55 39.04 40.10
C LEU A 695 -36.91 39.16 40.82
N CYS A 696 -37.97 38.55 40.29
CA CYS A 696 -39.34 38.52 40.81
C CYS A 696 -40.03 37.10 40.90
N PRO A 697 -39.42 36.02 41.48
CA PRO A 697 -39.86 34.57 41.46
C PRO A 697 -41.27 34.13 41.91
N LEU A 698 -42.29 34.95 41.72
CA LEU A 698 -43.71 34.76 42.07
C LEU A 698 -44.62 35.66 41.19
N LYS A 699 -44.12 36.17 40.05
CA LYS A 699 -44.78 37.10 39.12
C LYS A 699 -44.16 37.11 37.70
N SER A 700 -44.62 36.18 36.87
CA SER A 700 -44.40 36.13 35.42
C SER A 700 -44.15 37.48 34.73
N GLU A 701 -42.99 37.54 34.09
CA GLU A 701 -42.50 38.53 33.14
C GLU A 701 -43.55 38.78 32.04
N ASP A 702 -43.73 40.05 31.65
CA ASP A 702 -44.67 40.40 30.55
C ASP A 702 -43.98 40.53 29.19
N TYR A 703 -42.65 40.35 29.18
CA TYR A 703 -41.75 40.38 28.03
C TYR A 703 -41.74 41.74 27.28
N ILE A 704 -42.05 42.84 27.99
CA ILE A 704 -42.02 44.21 27.46
C ILE A 704 -40.89 45.02 28.11
N GLY A 705 -39.67 44.89 27.57
CA GLY A 705 -38.56 45.78 27.93
C GLY A 705 -37.24 45.04 28.12
N ILE A 706 -36.66 45.15 29.31
CA ILE A 706 -35.52 44.32 29.73
C ILE A 706 -36.08 43.03 30.32
N ILE A 707 -35.66 41.88 29.79
CA ILE A 707 -36.01 40.58 30.38
C ILE A 707 -35.11 40.38 31.59
N ASP A 708 -35.63 40.64 32.78
CA ASP A 708 -34.99 40.34 34.07
C ASP A 708 -35.91 39.60 35.06
N GLY A 709 -37.08 39.17 34.58
CA GLY A 709 -38.10 38.39 35.30
C GLY A 709 -39.09 39.27 36.08
N CYS A 710 -38.84 40.58 36.18
CA CYS A 710 -39.76 41.52 36.81
C CYS A 710 -40.62 42.31 35.79
N PRO A 711 -41.93 42.04 35.65
CA PRO A 711 -42.80 42.80 34.73
C PRO A 711 -42.80 44.32 35.04
N GLU A 712 -42.57 45.13 33.98
CA GLU A 712 -42.42 46.59 34.04
C GLU A 712 -43.72 47.35 34.45
N GLN A 713 -43.65 48.67 34.69
CA GLN A 713 -44.71 49.46 35.37
C GLN A 713 -45.04 50.85 34.78
#